data_AF-A0A939V426-F1
#
_entry.id   AF-A0A939V426-F1
#
_cell.length_a   1.000
_cell.length_b   1.000
_cell.length_c   1.000
_cell.angle_alpha   90.00
_cell.angle_beta   90.00
_cell.angle_gamma   90.00
#
_symmetry.space_group_name_H-M   'P 1'
#
loop_
_entity.id
_entity.type
_entity.pdbx_description
1 polymer ?
#
loop_
_entity_poly.entity_id
_entity_poly.type
_entity_poly.pdbx_seq_one_letter_code
_entity_poly.pdbx_strand_id
1 'polypeptide(L)'
;MSKVFVRRFVAIAVAVVAILGIVLLPGGTASAAGSISSFFPDANLAEAVREALGADSVNDAFSSEEAKKIKKLDISGCNITSLEGIDNLSALEELDCSDNPISSVFIAGFYSLKKVDISDCSELEHLELNNCTLSSLDVTNCSKLISLVCSYNSLTELNVSTCYRLQELVVSTNKLTSLDLSNLLGIKNVSCGDNKITDINLGYCPDLESLGASTNLLTGIDTVGCPKLSYLDLDENPLTFLDVSMNTKLEYLFVGDEGPNLLDLKDNKIYIPDVDSYTGFFIRSGVNCIVLTKYSWQRDEVKWVGNDQTGYTAASVTYNCTVPGEEDYKVTVPATLVRKMMKKPTCEDPGETMFFANFDEVYARDGEEFSEEKLCFMPAATGHEWGEWVVTKKATLDSEGSKTRTCLNDPEHIETVSIPKLTPTPTTKPTATPSAKPSAKPSAVPSAKPSAKPSAKPTPKPDEVLSLDKASVSIVCGKTATLTVLNGKNVNVKWTSSNSKIAAVDSKGKVTAKMAGAATITAAAMGKKMECKVTVLYKDVTSSKDFWYAPTNYLTGKGVVKGYADQTEFRPANDCTRAQMVTFLYRLQGEPKTKSASCKFTDVKKTDYFYKPVIWAVDQGITTGVSKDKFNPQGVCTRAQTVTFLWRMAGKPPVGSAKNPFSDVKKSDYFYKATLWASEKKILAGYSDGTFKPQGKCLRRQMVTFLYKYDKFVNGKG
;
A
#
# COMPACT_ATOMS: atom_id res chain seq x y z
N MET A 1 32.35 26.87 -11.56
CA MET A 1 31.11 26.64 -10.79
C MET A 1 29.96 26.55 -11.79
N SER A 2 29.42 25.35 -12.04
CA SER A 2 28.50 25.11 -13.17
C SER A 2 27.02 25.15 -12.76
N LYS A 3 26.14 25.30 -13.76
CA LYS A 3 24.66 25.39 -13.63
C LYS A 3 23.99 24.15 -13.02
N VAL A 4 24.76 23.14 -12.62
CA VAL A 4 24.29 21.94 -11.89
C VAL A 4 23.91 22.29 -10.44
N PHE A 5 24.62 23.21 -9.80
CA PHE A 5 24.41 23.53 -8.38
C PHE A 5 23.04 24.18 -8.10
N VAL A 6 22.53 24.99 -9.04
CA VAL A 6 21.25 25.71 -8.91
C VAL A 6 20.03 24.79 -9.09
N ARG A 7 20.18 23.64 -9.76
CA ARG A 7 19.07 22.67 -9.92
C ARG A 7 18.90 21.72 -8.74
N ARG A 8 19.93 21.53 -7.90
CA ARG A 8 19.90 20.59 -6.76
C ARG A 8 19.03 21.03 -5.58
N PHE A 9 18.63 22.31 -5.51
CA PHE A 9 17.82 22.84 -4.40
C PHE A 9 16.29 22.84 -4.65
N VAL A 10 15.84 22.63 -5.89
CA VAL A 10 14.42 22.75 -6.24
C VAL A 10 13.60 21.50 -5.86
N ALA A 11 14.20 20.31 -5.92
CA ALA A 11 13.54 19.06 -5.51
C ALA A 11 13.38 18.95 -3.98
N ILE A 12 14.36 19.43 -3.22
CA ILE A 12 14.35 19.37 -1.75
C ILE A 12 13.34 20.37 -1.15
N ALA A 13 13.08 21.50 -1.82
CA ALA A 13 12.15 22.52 -1.35
C ALA A 13 10.69 22.00 -1.21
N VAL A 14 10.24 21.07 -2.04
CA VAL A 14 8.84 20.62 -2.06
C VAL A 14 8.49 19.67 -0.90
N ALA A 15 9.48 18.99 -0.31
CA ALA A 15 9.28 18.19 0.91
C ALA A 15 9.61 18.98 2.19
N VAL A 16 10.62 19.87 2.16
CA VAL A 16 11.05 20.61 3.36
C VAL A 16 10.12 21.77 3.75
N VAL A 17 9.35 22.33 2.80
CA VAL A 17 8.34 23.36 3.11
C VAL A 17 7.21 22.81 4.01
N ALA A 18 6.96 21.50 4.03
CA ALA A 18 6.01 20.88 4.96
C ALA A 18 6.60 20.60 6.37
N ILE A 19 7.91 20.76 6.57
CA ILE A 19 8.62 20.46 7.83
C ILE A 19 9.06 21.74 8.57
N LEU A 20 9.19 22.87 7.86
CA LEU A 20 9.43 24.17 8.48
C LEU A 20 8.15 24.99 8.61
N GLY A 21 7.33 24.60 9.58
CA GLY A 21 6.32 25.47 10.22
C GLY A 21 6.92 26.64 11.00
N ILE A 22 8.06 27.18 10.56
CA ILE A 22 8.59 28.46 11.01
C ILE A 22 8.04 29.51 10.04
N VAL A 23 6.84 29.97 10.33
CA VAL A 23 6.52 31.37 10.08
C VAL A 23 7.65 32.16 10.75
N LEU A 24 8.43 32.88 9.96
CA LEU A 24 9.21 33.99 10.47
C LEU A 24 8.19 34.97 11.03
N LEU A 25 7.91 34.85 12.34
CA LEU A 25 7.19 35.87 13.09
C LEU A 25 7.86 37.20 12.72
N PRO A 26 7.13 38.18 12.17
CA PRO A 26 7.62 39.53 12.17
C PRO A 26 7.87 39.88 13.64
N GLY A 27 9.14 39.96 14.02
CA GLY A 27 9.59 40.52 15.29
C GLY A 27 9.20 41.98 15.30
N GLY A 28 7.93 42.24 15.62
CA GLY A 28 7.21 43.47 15.30
C GLY A 28 6.40 43.92 16.50
N THR A 29 7.09 44.23 17.59
CA THR A 29 6.53 45.01 18.69
C THR A 29 6.13 46.41 18.22
N ALA A 30 4.90 46.57 17.73
CA ALA A 30 4.28 47.86 17.48
C ALA A 30 2.75 47.73 17.58
N SER A 31 2.20 48.04 18.76
CA SER A 31 0.76 48.23 18.93
C SER A 31 0.35 49.55 18.25
N ALA A 32 0.11 49.52 16.95
CA ALA A 32 -0.56 50.60 16.24
C ALA A 32 -2.09 50.41 16.42
N ALA A 33 -2.72 51.30 17.18
CA ALA A 33 -4.18 51.36 17.21
C ALA A 33 -4.69 51.87 15.84
N GLY A 34 -5.62 51.13 15.24
CA GLY A 34 -6.27 51.46 13.98
C GLY A 34 -7.79 51.34 14.11
N SER A 35 -8.54 51.59 13.05
CA SER A 35 -9.98 51.30 13.00
C SER A 35 -10.25 49.83 12.67
N ILE A 36 -11.42 49.29 13.02
CA ILE A 36 -11.87 47.95 12.57
C ILE A 36 -11.69 47.81 11.04
N SER A 37 -12.16 48.79 10.28
CA SER A 37 -12.03 48.88 8.80
C SER A 37 -10.59 48.90 8.28
N SER A 38 -9.60 49.23 9.11
CA SER A 38 -8.17 49.18 8.74
C SER A 38 -7.52 47.83 9.00
N PHE A 39 -8.09 47.00 9.90
CA PHE A 39 -7.64 45.63 10.15
C PHE A 39 -8.37 44.60 9.29
N PHE A 40 -9.60 44.87 8.87
CA PHE A 40 -10.45 43.97 8.07
C PHE A 40 -10.87 44.67 6.75
N PRO A 41 -10.16 44.46 5.63
CA PRO A 41 -10.43 45.19 4.38
C PRO A 41 -11.70 44.79 3.64
N ASP A 42 -12.22 43.57 3.85
CA ASP A 42 -13.54 43.18 3.34
C ASP A 42 -14.63 43.85 4.19
N ALA A 43 -15.46 44.69 3.56
CA ALA A 43 -16.44 45.51 4.26
C ALA A 43 -17.50 44.67 5.01
N ASN A 44 -17.83 43.48 4.51
CA ASN A 44 -18.81 42.60 5.17
C ASN A 44 -18.18 41.90 6.39
N LEU A 45 -16.89 41.56 6.32
CA LEU A 45 -16.13 41.06 7.47
C LEU A 45 -15.93 42.14 8.54
N ALA A 46 -15.58 43.37 8.14
CA ALA A 46 -15.44 44.50 9.07
C ALA A 46 -16.75 44.80 9.81
N GLU A 47 -17.88 44.74 9.11
CA GLU A 47 -19.21 44.94 9.69
C GLU A 47 -19.55 43.82 10.70
N ALA A 48 -19.29 42.56 10.36
CA ALA A 48 -19.50 41.45 11.30
C ALA A 48 -18.60 41.53 12.54
N VAL A 49 -17.36 42.00 12.40
CA VAL A 49 -16.48 42.26 13.55
C VAL A 49 -16.99 43.43 14.40
N ARG A 50 -17.51 44.50 13.79
CA ARG A 50 -18.17 45.61 14.49
C ARG A 50 -19.36 45.10 15.32
N GLU A 51 -20.22 44.26 14.73
CA GLU A 51 -21.36 43.66 15.42
C GLU A 51 -20.91 42.73 16.56
N ALA A 52 -19.92 41.88 16.35
CA ALA A 52 -19.39 40.97 17.37
C ALA A 52 -18.75 41.69 18.58
N LEU A 53 -18.24 42.92 18.38
CA LEU A 53 -17.74 43.78 19.46
C LEU A 53 -18.82 44.63 20.14
N GLY A 54 -19.98 44.82 19.48
CA GLY A 54 -20.95 45.85 19.86
C GLY A 54 -20.42 47.28 19.68
N ALA A 55 -19.56 47.50 18.67
CA ALA A 55 -19.04 48.83 18.35
C ALA A 55 -20.06 49.66 17.54
N ASP A 56 -20.01 50.98 17.64
CA ASP A 56 -20.95 51.89 16.97
C ASP A 56 -20.61 52.06 15.47
N SER A 57 -19.33 51.91 15.10
CA SER A 57 -18.83 52.15 13.74
C SER A 57 -17.66 51.24 13.39
N VAL A 58 -17.55 50.84 12.12
CA VAL A 58 -16.32 50.19 11.59
C VAL A 58 -15.09 51.10 11.65
N ASN A 59 -15.28 52.40 11.91
CA ASN A 59 -14.19 53.36 12.10
C ASN A 59 -13.77 53.53 13.57
N ASP A 60 -14.43 52.84 14.51
CA ASP A 60 -14.05 52.83 15.92
C ASP A 60 -12.70 52.13 16.11
N ALA A 61 -12.00 52.49 17.19
CA ALA A 61 -10.70 51.94 17.51
C ALA A 61 -10.78 50.42 17.72
N PHE A 62 -9.78 49.71 17.18
CA PHE A 62 -9.60 48.28 17.33
C PHE A 62 -8.20 48.00 17.86
N SER A 63 -8.15 47.12 18.86
CA SER A 63 -6.94 46.72 19.58
C SER A 63 -6.94 45.21 19.87
N SER A 64 -5.78 44.70 20.27
CA SER A 64 -5.63 43.29 20.68
C SER A 64 -6.46 42.93 21.93
N GLU A 65 -6.86 43.91 22.76
CA GLU A 65 -7.78 43.67 23.89
C GLU A 65 -9.26 43.63 23.47
N GLU A 66 -9.63 44.26 22.36
CA GLU A 66 -10.94 44.08 21.74
C GLU A 66 -11.03 42.76 20.99
N ALA A 67 -10.01 42.42 20.20
CA ALA A 67 -9.93 41.15 19.49
C ALA A 67 -10.14 39.93 20.40
N LYS A 68 -9.55 39.95 21.61
CA LYS A 68 -9.71 38.90 22.64
C LYS A 68 -11.14 38.69 23.14
N LYS A 69 -12.04 39.67 22.96
CA LYS A 69 -13.46 39.54 23.35
C LYS A 69 -14.21 38.63 22.38
N ILE A 70 -13.79 38.59 21.11
CA ILE A 70 -14.44 37.78 20.07
C ILE A 70 -13.95 36.32 20.21
N LYS A 71 -14.74 35.52 20.92
CA LYS A 71 -14.54 34.06 21.05
C LYS A 71 -15.33 33.25 20.04
N LYS A 72 -16.36 33.85 19.44
CA LYS A 72 -17.19 33.24 18.40
C LYS A 72 -17.45 34.29 17.35
N LEU A 73 -17.35 33.91 16.09
CA LEU A 73 -17.69 34.76 14.96
C LEU A 73 -18.51 33.93 13.97
N ASP A 74 -19.74 34.37 13.73
CA ASP A 74 -20.61 33.86 12.68
C ASP A 74 -20.63 34.90 11.56
N ILE A 75 -20.12 34.51 10.41
CA ILE A 75 -20.11 35.28 9.17
C ILE A 75 -20.76 34.49 8.02
N SER A 76 -21.65 33.55 8.36
CA SER A 76 -22.35 32.73 7.38
C SER A 76 -23.27 33.56 6.48
N GLY A 77 -23.23 33.32 5.17
CA GLY A 77 -24.08 34.02 4.20
C GLY A 77 -23.82 35.53 4.04
N CYS A 78 -22.75 36.07 4.63
CA CYS A 78 -22.43 37.51 4.61
C CYS A 78 -21.91 38.05 3.28
N ASN A 79 -21.81 37.22 2.23
CA ASN A 79 -21.20 37.57 0.94
C ASN A 79 -19.77 38.15 1.10
N ILE A 80 -18.99 37.54 1.97
CA ILE A 80 -17.57 37.86 2.18
C ILE A 80 -16.74 37.24 1.06
N THR A 81 -15.73 37.98 0.60
CA THR A 81 -14.83 37.57 -0.48
C THR A 81 -13.41 37.30 0.01
N SER A 82 -13.01 37.89 1.14
CA SER A 82 -11.69 37.73 1.75
C SER A 82 -11.78 37.63 3.28
N LEU A 83 -10.97 36.76 3.88
CA LEU A 83 -10.75 36.71 5.34
C LEU A 83 -9.50 37.50 5.77
N GLU A 84 -9.00 38.40 4.93
CA GLU A 84 -7.89 39.29 5.29
C GLU A 84 -8.20 40.06 6.59
N GLY A 85 -7.27 39.99 7.54
CA GLY A 85 -7.44 40.53 8.88
C GLY A 85 -7.87 39.52 9.95
N ILE A 86 -8.36 38.33 9.58
CA ILE A 86 -8.87 37.34 10.55
C ILE A 86 -7.83 36.96 11.62
N ASP A 87 -6.53 36.96 11.28
CA ASP A 87 -5.40 36.68 12.18
C ASP A 87 -5.36 37.54 13.46
N ASN A 88 -5.95 38.73 13.42
CA ASN A 88 -6.10 39.56 14.62
C ASN A 88 -6.98 38.89 15.68
N LEU A 89 -7.90 38.00 15.29
CA LEU A 89 -8.87 37.31 16.14
C LEU A 89 -8.40 35.93 16.63
N SER A 90 -7.09 35.79 16.92
CA SER A 90 -6.46 34.57 17.44
C SER A 90 -7.09 33.94 18.70
N ALA A 91 -8.00 34.65 19.38
CA ALA A 91 -8.78 34.17 20.53
C ALA A 91 -10.08 33.43 20.16
N LEU A 92 -10.43 33.32 18.86
CA LEU A 92 -11.60 32.58 18.39
C LEU A 92 -11.57 31.12 18.84
N GLU A 93 -12.71 30.64 19.34
CA GLU A 93 -12.99 29.24 19.68
C GLU A 93 -13.88 28.57 18.62
N GLU A 94 -14.75 29.35 17.97
CA GLU A 94 -15.64 28.90 16.89
C GLU A 94 -15.72 29.97 15.78
N LEU A 95 -15.56 29.55 14.53
CA LEU A 95 -15.80 30.36 13.33
C LEU A 95 -16.82 29.66 12.43
N ASP A 96 -17.84 30.38 11.98
CA ASP A 96 -18.71 29.93 10.89
C ASP A 96 -18.51 30.88 9.71
N CYS A 97 -17.95 30.38 8.60
CA CYS A 97 -17.78 31.15 7.37
C CYS A 97 -18.48 30.50 6.16
N SER A 98 -19.47 29.66 6.44
CA SER A 98 -20.30 28.96 5.44
C SER A 98 -21.06 29.91 4.50
N ASP A 99 -21.51 29.40 3.35
CA ASP A 99 -22.30 30.14 2.35
C ASP A 99 -21.68 31.49 1.90
N ASN A 100 -20.36 31.53 1.73
CA ASN A 100 -19.64 32.70 1.20
C ASN A 100 -18.86 32.39 -0.10
N PRO A 101 -18.70 33.36 -1.02
CA PRO A 101 -17.91 33.23 -2.25
C PRO A 101 -16.37 33.32 -2.00
N ILE A 102 -15.88 32.75 -0.89
CA ILE A 102 -14.46 32.78 -0.51
C ILE A 102 -13.69 31.73 -1.32
N SER A 103 -12.63 32.15 -2.03
CA SER A 103 -11.75 31.25 -2.78
C SER A 103 -10.61 30.66 -1.92
N SER A 104 -10.24 31.35 -0.84
CA SER A 104 -9.11 30.98 0.00
C SER A 104 -9.37 31.29 1.47
N VAL A 105 -9.13 30.31 2.35
CA VAL A 105 -9.18 30.47 3.81
C VAL A 105 -7.80 30.14 4.36
N PHE A 106 -7.19 31.09 5.07
CA PHE A 106 -5.91 30.91 5.74
C PHE A 106 -6.07 31.27 7.22
N ILE A 107 -6.01 30.26 8.10
CA ILE A 107 -6.12 30.40 9.55
C ILE A 107 -5.05 29.50 10.16
N ALA A 108 -3.99 30.10 10.68
CA ALA A 108 -2.85 29.38 11.23
C ALA A 108 -2.48 29.89 12.63
N GLY A 109 -2.29 28.99 13.59
CA GLY A 109 -1.89 29.36 14.97
C GLY A 109 -3.04 29.77 15.88
N PHE A 110 -4.30 29.50 15.52
CA PHE A 110 -5.46 29.80 16.34
C PHE A 110 -5.66 28.69 17.39
N TYR A 111 -4.76 28.62 18.37
CA TYR A 111 -4.70 27.55 19.39
C TYR A 111 -5.96 27.41 20.27
N SER A 112 -6.90 28.36 20.21
CA SER A 112 -8.18 28.30 20.92
C SER A 112 -9.34 27.76 20.07
N LEU A 113 -9.20 27.77 18.74
CA LEU A 113 -10.21 27.37 17.76
C LEU A 113 -10.49 25.88 17.91
N LYS A 114 -11.74 25.47 17.76
CA LYS A 114 -12.21 24.08 17.96
C LYS A 114 -13.22 23.64 16.90
N LYS A 115 -13.98 24.60 16.35
CA LYS A 115 -14.92 24.43 15.25
C LYS A 115 -14.64 25.48 14.18
N VAL A 116 -14.51 25.04 12.94
CA VAL A 116 -14.67 25.89 11.75
C VAL A 116 -15.79 25.27 10.91
N ASP A 117 -16.75 26.08 10.48
CA ASP A 117 -17.72 25.68 9.48
C ASP A 117 -17.39 26.34 8.13
N ILE A 118 -17.21 25.51 7.11
CA ILE A 118 -16.94 25.90 5.71
C ILE A 118 -18.00 25.31 4.76
N SER A 119 -19.17 24.95 5.32
CA SER A 119 -20.27 24.40 4.54
C SER A 119 -20.66 25.34 3.39
N ASP A 120 -20.92 24.77 2.21
CA ASP A 120 -21.28 25.50 0.99
C ASP A 120 -20.30 26.61 0.50
N CYS A 121 -19.07 26.67 1.02
CA CYS A 121 -17.93 27.40 0.43
C CYS A 121 -17.46 26.74 -0.89
N SER A 122 -18.35 26.68 -1.87
CA SER A 122 -18.20 25.86 -3.09
C SER A 122 -17.18 26.40 -4.10
N GLU A 123 -16.74 27.64 -3.90
CA GLU A 123 -15.68 28.31 -4.67
C GLU A 123 -14.27 28.13 -4.07
N LEU A 124 -14.15 27.48 -2.90
CA LEU A 124 -12.89 27.31 -2.18
C LEU A 124 -11.87 26.47 -2.99
N GLU A 125 -10.73 27.09 -3.32
CA GLU A 125 -9.58 26.45 -4.00
C GLU A 125 -8.41 26.21 -3.04
N HIS A 126 -8.27 26.99 -1.97
CA HIS A 126 -7.18 26.84 -0.98
C HIS A 126 -7.69 26.90 0.47
N LEU A 127 -7.30 25.93 1.30
CA LEU A 127 -7.68 25.87 2.71
C LEU A 127 -6.48 25.56 3.60
N GLU A 128 -6.13 26.49 4.48
CA GLU A 128 -5.16 26.29 5.57
C GLU A 128 -5.83 26.49 6.93
N LEU A 129 -5.74 25.46 7.80
CA LEU A 129 -6.31 25.39 9.15
C LEU A 129 -5.28 24.82 10.15
N ASN A 130 -4.02 25.25 10.05
CA ASN A 130 -2.92 24.73 10.84
C ASN A 130 -3.01 25.17 12.32
N ASN A 131 -2.69 24.28 13.26
CA ASN A 131 -2.64 24.59 14.70
C ASN A 131 -3.98 25.12 15.29
N CYS A 132 -5.12 24.59 14.84
CA CYS A 132 -6.47 25.06 15.16
C CYS A 132 -7.28 24.09 16.04
N THR A 133 -6.60 23.20 16.77
CA THR A 133 -7.13 22.14 17.69
C THR A 133 -8.36 21.32 17.22
N LEU A 134 -8.67 21.33 15.91
CA LEU A 134 -9.90 20.80 15.35
C LEU A 134 -10.04 19.30 15.59
N SER A 135 -11.23 18.86 16.01
CA SER A 135 -11.56 17.43 16.18
C SER A 135 -12.25 16.81 14.97
N SER A 136 -12.85 17.64 14.10
CA SER A 136 -13.49 17.27 12.85
C SER A 136 -13.35 18.39 11.82
N LEU A 137 -13.39 18.04 10.54
CA LEU A 137 -13.35 18.97 9.41
C LEU A 137 -14.12 18.34 8.23
N ASP A 138 -15.16 19.02 7.75
CA ASP A 138 -15.91 18.59 6.56
C ASP A 138 -15.50 19.43 5.33
N VAL A 139 -14.83 18.78 4.37
CA VAL A 139 -14.48 19.37 3.07
C VAL A 139 -15.33 18.79 1.92
N THR A 140 -16.37 18.01 2.21
CA THR A 140 -17.06 17.21 1.17
C THR A 140 -17.79 18.04 0.13
N ASN A 141 -18.15 19.29 0.45
CA ASN A 141 -18.72 20.26 -0.50
C ASN A 141 -17.67 21.10 -1.25
N CYS A 142 -16.40 21.08 -0.83
CA CYS A 142 -15.29 21.86 -1.38
C CYS A 142 -14.72 21.23 -2.67
N SER A 143 -15.59 20.96 -3.66
CA SER A 143 -15.23 20.22 -4.88
C SER A 143 -14.21 20.91 -5.79
N LYS A 144 -13.95 22.21 -5.58
CA LYS A 144 -12.95 22.99 -6.31
C LYS A 144 -11.54 22.97 -5.68
N LEU A 145 -11.41 22.46 -4.45
CA LEU A 145 -10.21 22.53 -3.63
C LEU A 145 -8.97 21.95 -4.34
N ILE A 146 -7.89 22.73 -4.37
CA ILE A 146 -6.61 22.44 -5.02
C ILE A 146 -5.54 22.11 -3.98
N SER A 147 -5.52 22.83 -2.85
CA SER A 147 -4.62 22.55 -1.72
C SER A 147 -5.38 22.55 -0.39
N LEU A 148 -5.10 21.55 0.44
CA LEU A 148 -5.64 21.39 1.79
C LEU A 148 -4.50 21.19 2.79
N VAL A 149 -4.38 22.09 3.75
CA VAL A 149 -3.34 22.10 4.79
C VAL A 149 -4.01 22.21 6.16
N CYS A 150 -4.01 21.16 6.98
CA CYS A 150 -4.64 21.16 8.30
C CYS A 150 -3.87 20.32 9.32
N SER A 151 -2.56 20.48 9.34
CA SER A 151 -1.66 19.85 10.32
C SER A 151 -1.82 20.43 11.73
N TYR A 152 -1.31 19.71 12.73
CA TYR A 152 -1.35 20.10 14.15
C TYR A 152 -2.78 20.32 14.67
N ASN A 153 -3.64 19.33 14.41
CA ASN A 153 -5.02 19.29 14.89
C ASN A 153 -5.28 18.00 15.67
N SER A 154 -6.55 17.62 15.86
CA SER A 154 -6.97 16.39 16.55
C SER A 154 -7.96 15.58 15.70
N LEU A 155 -7.90 15.70 14.37
CA LEU A 155 -8.77 15.02 13.43
C LEU A 155 -8.59 13.50 13.54
N THR A 156 -9.67 12.75 13.73
CA THR A 156 -9.66 11.27 13.76
C THR A 156 -10.02 10.64 12.42
N GLU A 157 -10.71 11.40 11.57
CA GLU A 157 -11.05 11.04 10.19
C GLU A 157 -11.03 12.29 9.31
N LEU A 158 -10.83 12.10 8.01
CA LEU A 158 -10.91 13.17 7.01
C LEU A 158 -11.39 12.58 5.67
N ASN A 159 -12.50 13.10 5.13
CA ASN A 159 -13.09 12.63 3.89
C ASN A 159 -12.80 13.60 2.73
N VAL A 160 -11.73 13.35 1.99
CA VAL A 160 -11.35 14.11 0.77
C VAL A 160 -11.96 13.54 -0.52
N SER A 161 -12.85 12.53 -0.45
CA SER A 161 -13.21 11.71 -1.62
C SER A 161 -13.99 12.43 -2.74
N THR A 162 -14.48 13.65 -2.49
CA THR A 162 -15.15 14.55 -3.44
C THR A 162 -14.26 15.69 -3.95
N CYS A 163 -13.06 15.89 -3.38
CA CYS A 163 -12.12 16.96 -3.73
C CYS A 163 -11.31 16.60 -4.98
N TYR A 164 -11.97 16.29 -6.11
CA TYR A 164 -11.34 15.71 -7.31
C TYR A 164 -10.31 16.61 -8.03
N ARG A 165 -10.17 17.89 -7.63
CA ARG A 165 -9.14 18.83 -8.12
C ARG A 165 -7.90 18.92 -7.20
N LEU A 166 -7.90 18.24 -6.06
CA LEU A 166 -6.87 18.34 -5.05
C LEU A 166 -5.52 17.85 -5.60
N GLN A 167 -4.51 18.71 -5.52
CA GLN A 167 -3.13 18.48 -5.94
C GLN A 167 -2.18 18.38 -4.74
N GLU A 168 -2.56 18.96 -3.60
CA GLU A 168 -1.76 19.01 -2.39
C GLU A 168 -2.61 18.73 -1.15
N LEU A 169 -2.12 17.84 -0.28
CA LEU A 169 -2.77 17.44 0.97
C LEU A 169 -1.74 17.33 2.09
N VAL A 170 -1.85 18.18 3.11
CA VAL A 170 -0.91 18.24 4.24
C VAL A 170 -1.73 18.15 5.54
N VAL A 171 -1.64 17.01 6.22
CA VAL A 171 -2.52 16.61 7.34
C VAL A 171 -1.73 16.00 8.51
N SER A 172 -0.44 16.26 8.57
CA SER A 172 0.49 15.69 9.55
C SER A 172 0.20 16.15 10.99
N THR A 173 0.63 15.39 12.00
CA THR A 173 0.33 15.64 13.42
C THR A 173 -1.19 15.74 13.66
N ASN A 174 -1.85 14.60 13.50
CA ASN A 174 -3.29 14.41 13.71
C ASN A 174 -3.55 13.03 14.36
N LYS A 175 -4.78 12.51 14.31
CA LYS A 175 -5.18 11.23 14.91
C LYS A 175 -5.86 10.31 13.87
N LEU A 176 -5.61 10.53 12.58
CA LEU A 176 -6.23 9.79 11.48
C LEU A 176 -5.85 8.30 11.55
N THR A 177 -6.82 7.42 11.31
CA THR A 177 -6.59 5.95 11.31
C THR A 177 -6.52 5.31 9.93
N SER A 178 -6.99 6.01 8.90
CA SER A 178 -6.98 5.57 7.49
C SER A 178 -7.08 6.79 6.58
N LEU A 179 -6.59 6.68 5.33
CA LEU A 179 -6.69 7.76 4.34
C LEU A 179 -7.02 7.22 2.94
N ASP A 180 -8.19 7.58 2.39
CA ASP A 180 -8.63 7.16 1.05
C ASP A 180 -8.36 8.24 0.01
N LEU A 181 -7.33 8.03 -0.82
CA LEU A 181 -6.92 8.92 -1.91
C LEU A 181 -7.33 8.39 -3.29
N SER A 182 -8.01 7.24 -3.36
CA SER A 182 -8.23 6.47 -4.60
C SER A 182 -9.11 7.13 -5.68
N ASN A 183 -9.72 8.27 -5.37
CA ASN A 183 -10.46 9.11 -6.30
C ASN A 183 -9.66 10.34 -6.82
N LEU A 184 -8.51 10.66 -6.21
CA LEU A 184 -7.77 11.90 -6.41
C LEU A 184 -6.74 11.76 -7.54
N LEU A 185 -7.21 11.62 -8.78
CA LEU A 185 -6.32 11.38 -9.93
C LEU A 185 -5.26 12.47 -10.15
N GLY A 186 -5.49 13.69 -9.66
CA GLY A 186 -4.57 14.83 -9.79
C GLY A 186 -3.69 15.11 -8.57
N ILE A 187 -3.75 14.30 -7.50
CA ILE A 187 -2.92 14.52 -6.30
C ILE A 187 -1.44 14.37 -6.64
N LYS A 188 -0.61 15.30 -6.16
CA LYS A 188 0.85 15.35 -6.41
C LYS A 188 1.66 15.21 -5.13
N ASN A 189 1.29 15.98 -4.11
CA ASN A 189 2.00 16.05 -2.84
C ASN A 189 1.07 15.64 -1.70
N VAL A 190 1.50 14.66 -0.91
CA VAL A 190 0.78 14.22 0.30
C VAL A 190 1.76 14.20 1.46
N SER A 191 1.43 14.89 2.55
CA SER A 191 2.11 14.77 3.85
C SER A 191 1.06 14.40 4.89
N CYS A 192 1.23 13.25 5.53
CA CYS A 192 0.30 12.66 6.50
C CYS A 192 1.05 11.96 7.65
N GLY A 193 2.26 12.43 7.95
CA GLY A 193 3.08 11.89 9.02
C GLY A 193 2.52 12.18 10.41
N ASP A 194 3.07 11.54 11.44
CA ASP A 194 2.66 11.71 12.86
C ASP A 194 1.13 11.57 13.03
N ASN A 195 0.66 10.36 12.78
CA ASN A 195 -0.76 10.01 12.79
C ASN A 195 -0.92 8.57 13.33
N LYS A 196 -2.09 7.95 13.12
CA LYS A 196 -2.37 6.55 13.51
C LYS A 196 -2.78 5.69 12.32
N ILE A 197 -2.34 6.06 11.11
CA ILE A 197 -2.84 5.50 9.86
C ILE A 197 -2.33 4.06 9.72
N THR A 198 -3.27 3.12 9.55
CA THR A 198 -2.97 1.70 9.30
C THR A 198 -3.05 1.31 7.83
N ASP A 199 -3.74 2.12 7.01
CA ASP A 199 -3.91 1.92 5.56
C ASP A 199 -4.05 3.27 4.83
N ILE A 200 -3.30 3.42 3.74
CA ILE A 200 -3.47 4.52 2.77
C ILE A 200 -3.92 3.90 1.44
N ASN A 201 -5.19 4.08 1.08
CA ASN A 201 -5.73 3.58 -0.17
C ASN A 201 -5.38 4.54 -1.32
N LEU A 202 -4.19 4.36 -1.91
CA LEU A 202 -3.72 5.12 -3.07
C LEU A 202 -4.48 4.79 -4.36
N GLY A 203 -4.97 3.56 -4.52
CA GLY A 203 -5.74 3.11 -5.70
C GLY A 203 -4.99 3.30 -7.03
N TYR A 204 -5.19 4.44 -7.69
CA TYR A 204 -4.38 4.90 -8.82
C TYR A 204 -4.24 6.42 -8.80
N CYS A 205 -3.11 6.93 -8.28
CA CYS A 205 -2.76 8.34 -8.25
C CYS A 205 -1.64 8.60 -9.28
N PRO A 206 -1.96 8.80 -10.58
CA PRO A 206 -0.97 8.90 -11.65
C PRO A 206 -0.01 10.08 -11.50
N ASP A 207 -0.50 11.16 -10.89
CA ASP A 207 0.22 12.41 -10.74
C ASP A 207 0.97 12.54 -9.40
N LEU A 208 0.91 11.52 -8.52
CA LEU A 208 1.57 11.56 -7.21
C LEU A 208 3.10 11.54 -7.38
N GLU A 209 3.74 12.60 -6.93
CA GLU A 209 5.17 12.90 -7.05
C GLU A 209 5.88 12.80 -5.69
N SER A 210 5.18 13.10 -4.58
CA SER A 210 5.68 13.03 -3.20
C SER A 210 4.64 12.47 -2.22
N LEU A 211 5.06 11.51 -1.39
CA LEU A 211 4.28 10.97 -0.26
C LEU A 211 5.15 10.90 1.00
N GLY A 212 4.83 11.69 2.01
CA GLY A 212 5.32 11.53 3.38
C GLY A 212 4.24 10.96 4.28
N ALA A 213 4.53 9.83 4.92
CA ALA A 213 3.65 9.12 5.86
C ALA A 213 4.44 8.53 7.04
N SER A 214 5.54 9.18 7.42
CA SER A 214 6.36 8.84 8.59
C SER A 214 5.57 8.82 9.91
N THR A 215 6.06 8.11 10.93
CA THR A 215 5.45 8.06 12.28
C THR A 215 3.96 7.68 12.22
N ASN A 216 3.69 6.46 11.75
CA ASN A 216 2.34 5.91 11.55
C ASN A 216 2.31 4.41 11.89
N LEU A 217 1.20 3.72 11.58
CA LEU A 217 0.97 2.30 11.89
C LEU A 217 0.88 1.43 10.61
N LEU A 218 1.52 1.85 9.52
CA LEU A 218 1.52 1.11 8.26
C LEU A 218 2.34 -0.17 8.38
N THR A 219 1.77 -1.29 7.94
CA THR A 219 2.48 -2.59 7.84
C THR A 219 2.97 -2.91 6.43
N GLY A 220 2.60 -2.06 5.47
CA GLY A 220 2.94 -2.08 4.05
C GLY A 220 2.13 -1.00 3.31
N ILE A 221 2.48 -0.71 2.06
CA ILE A 221 1.74 0.23 1.20
C ILE A 221 1.82 -0.18 -0.26
N ASP A 222 0.71 -0.07 -1.00
CA ASP A 222 0.65 -0.35 -2.44
C ASP A 222 0.89 0.92 -3.27
N THR A 223 2.15 1.18 -3.59
CA THR A 223 2.58 2.33 -4.41
C THR A 223 2.57 2.04 -5.91
N VAL A 224 2.11 0.87 -6.36
CA VAL A 224 2.14 0.45 -7.78
C VAL A 224 1.34 1.40 -8.68
N GLY A 225 0.27 1.99 -8.13
CA GLY A 225 -0.56 2.98 -8.81
C GLY A 225 0.04 4.40 -8.93
N CYS A 226 1.27 4.63 -8.45
CA CYS A 226 1.88 5.96 -8.34
C CYS A 226 3.19 6.06 -9.17
N PRO A 227 3.12 6.04 -10.51
CA PRO A 227 4.28 5.86 -11.39
C PRO A 227 5.22 7.07 -11.49
N LYS A 228 4.81 8.24 -10.98
CA LYS A 228 5.62 9.46 -10.89
C LYS A 228 6.34 9.64 -9.56
N LEU A 229 6.03 8.81 -8.55
CA LEU A 229 6.50 8.98 -7.18
C LEU A 229 8.04 9.06 -7.15
N SER A 230 8.52 10.23 -6.72
CA SER A 230 9.94 10.59 -6.64
C SER A 230 10.46 10.73 -5.22
N TYR A 231 9.56 10.98 -4.27
CA TYR A 231 9.83 11.06 -2.84
C TYR A 231 8.85 10.17 -2.09
N LEU A 232 9.36 9.25 -1.27
CA LEU A 232 8.57 8.39 -0.38
C LEU A 232 9.21 8.36 1.00
N ASP A 233 8.53 8.93 1.99
CA ASP A 233 8.91 8.83 3.40
C ASP A 233 7.89 7.95 4.13
N LEU A 234 8.39 6.85 4.70
CA LEU A 234 7.68 5.87 5.51
C LEU A 234 8.48 5.57 6.80
N ASP A 235 9.27 6.53 7.29
CA ASP A 235 10.03 6.38 8.53
C ASP A 235 9.10 6.07 9.73
N GLU A 236 9.62 5.48 10.80
CA GLU A 236 8.86 5.16 12.02
C GLU A 236 7.49 4.45 11.76
N ASN A 237 7.46 3.47 10.85
CA ASN A 237 6.31 2.61 10.58
C ASN A 237 6.66 1.13 10.78
N PRO A 238 5.74 0.28 11.29
CA PRO A 238 5.95 -1.16 11.49
C PRO A 238 5.84 -1.97 10.18
N LEU A 239 6.60 -1.56 9.15
CA LEU A 239 6.57 -2.16 7.82
C LEU A 239 7.06 -3.60 7.83
N THR A 240 6.26 -4.52 7.28
CA THR A 240 6.65 -5.93 7.11
C THR A 240 7.19 -6.22 5.72
N PHE A 241 6.74 -5.47 4.72
CA PHE A 241 7.07 -5.63 3.31
C PHE A 241 6.88 -4.30 2.57
N LEU A 242 7.79 -3.98 1.63
CA LEU A 242 7.67 -2.82 0.75
C LEU A 242 8.17 -3.17 -0.67
N ASP A 243 7.28 -3.09 -1.66
CA ASP A 243 7.61 -3.21 -3.08
C ASP A 243 7.53 -1.83 -3.76
N VAL A 244 8.69 -1.20 -3.94
CA VAL A 244 8.84 0.04 -4.70
C VAL A 244 9.46 -0.20 -6.08
N SER A 245 9.55 -1.45 -6.56
CA SER A 245 10.16 -1.76 -7.87
C SER A 245 9.44 -1.10 -9.04
N MET A 246 8.19 -0.67 -8.82
CA MET A 246 7.39 0.03 -9.81
C MET A 246 7.53 1.55 -9.77
N ASN A 247 8.12 2.11 -8.72
CA ASN A 247 8.31 3.55 -8.56
C ASN A 247 9.67 4.00 -9.10
N THR A 248 10.02 3.67 -10.34
CA THR A 248 11.35 3.94 -10.94
C THR A 248 11.66 5.43 -11.21
N LYS A 249 10.93 6.33 -10.57
CA LYS A 249 11.20 7.76 -10.45
C LYS A 249 11.63 8.15 -9.04
N LEU A 250 11.66 7.20 -8.10
CA LEU A 250 12.03 7.38 -6.71
C LEU A 250 13.50 7.79 -6.61
N GLU A 251 13.71 9.06 -6.27
CA GLU A 251 15.00 9.67 -5.99
C GLU A 251 15.27 9.62 -4.48
N TYR A 252 14.23 9.68 -3.65
CA TYR A 252 14.31 9.68 -2.19
C TYR A 252 13.38 8.62 -1.57
N LEU A 253 13.94 7.77 -0.71
CA LEU A 253 13.22 6.77 0.08
C LEU A 253 13.70 6.84 1.53
N PHE A 254 12.76 6.95 2.47
CA PHE A 254 13.02 6.86 3.91
C PHE A 254 12.19 5.71 4.50
N VAL A 255 12.89 4.79 5.18
CA VAL A 255 12.32 3.65 5.91
C VAL A 255 13.19 3.43 7.15
N GLY A 256 12.55 3.38 8.33
CA GLY A 256 13.25 3.52 9.62
C GLY A 256 14.06 2.31 10.10
N ASP A 257 14.56 2.43 11.34
CA ASP A 257 15.47 1.47 11.98
C ASP A 257 14.92 0.03 12.10
N GLU A 258 13.60 -0.14 12.14
CA GLU A 258 12.86 -1.42 12.15
C GLU A 258 12.24 -1.74 10.77
N GLY A 259 12.89 -1.28 9.69
CA GLY A 259 12.40 -1.33 8.31
C GLY A 259 12.09 -2.73 7.77
N PRO A 260 11.42 -2.81 6.60
CA PRO A 260 10.84 -4.05 6.10
C PRO A 260 11.88 -5.16 5.92
N ASN A 261 11.52 -6.38 6.32
CA ASN A 261 12.36 -7.58 6.22
C ASN A 261 12.88 -7.87 4.80
N LEU A 262 12.20 -7.34 3.78
CA LEU A 262 12.57 -7.43 2.38
C LEU A 262 12.30 -6.08 1.70
N LEU A 263 13.34 -5.54 1.04
CA LEU A 263 13.27 -4.33 0.23
C LEU A 263 13.72 -4.62 -1.21
N ASP A 264 12.81 -4.49 -2.17
CA ASP A 264 13.07 -4.73 -3.59
C ASP A 264 13.32 -3.42 -4.36
N LEU A 265 14.58 -3.21 -4.76
CA LEU A 265 15.04 -2.01 -5.47
C LEU A 265 15.50 -2.31 -6.91
N LYS A 266 15.27 -3.54 -7.43
CA LYS A 266 15.92 -4.08 -8.63
C LYS A 266 15.80 -3.26 -9.92
N ASP A 267 14.78 -2.40 -10.00
CA ASP A 267 14.43 -1.57 -11.16
C ASP A 267 14.59 -0.05 -10.88
N ASN A 268 15.05 0.34 -9.67
CA ASN A 268 15.15 1.73 -9.23
C ASN A 268 16.55 2.31 -9.45
N LYS A 269 16.63 3.58 -9.89
CA LYS A 269 17.89 4.32 -10.07
C LYS A 269 18.14 5.27 -8.90
N ILE A 270 18.29 4.70 -7.71
CA ILE A 270 18.47 5.48 -6.48
C ILE A 270 19.87 6.07 -6.45
N TYR A 271 19.94 7.38 -6.22
CA TYR A 271 21.19 8.09 -5.97
C TYR A 271 21.51 8.02 -4.48
N ILE A 272 22.61 7.38 -4.11
CA ILE A 272 23.15 7.40 -2.75
C ILE A 272 24.23 8.49 -2.74
N PRO A 273 24.00 9.64 -2.09
CA PRO A 273 24.99 10.71 -2.00
C PRO A 273 26.14 10.36 -1.05
N ASP A 274 27.32 10.92 -1.33
CA ASP A 274 28.52 10.77 -0.51
C ASP A 274 28.29 11.15 0.96
N VAL A 275 28.80 10.30 1.85
CA VAL A 275 28.51 10.31 3.30
C VAL A 275 29.09 11.55 4.01
N ASP A 276 29.98 12.29 3.37
CA ASP A 276 30.54 13.56 3.87
C ASP A 276 29.58 14.76 3.70
N SER A 277 28.38 14.56 3.17
CA SER A 277 27.31 15.57 3.13
C SER A 277 25.98 15.05 3.67
N TYR A 278 25.43 15.73 4.67
CA TYR A 278 24.24 15.36 5.47
C TYR A 278 22.89 15.42 4.71
N THR A 279 22.79 14.86 3.50
CA THR A 279 21.56 14.93 2.69
C THR A 279 21.29 13.66 1.88
N GLY A 280 20.53 12.71 2.43
CA GLY A 280 19.55 11.97 1.63
C GLY A 280 19.87 10.55 1.16
N PHE A 281 20.35 9.64 2.02
CA PHE A 281 19.94 8.22 1.97
C PHE A 281 20.21 7.55 3.34
N PHE A 282 19.16 7.19 4.08
CA PHE A 282 19.30 6.50 5.37
C PHE A 282 18.49 5.19 5.34
N ILE A 283 19.16 4.08 5.04
CA ILE A 283 18.74 2.76 5.53
C ILE A 283 19.53 2.54 6.82
N ARG A 284 18.86 2.56 7.96
CA ARG A 284 19.46 2.28 9.26
C ARG A 284 18.95 0.94 9.80
N SER A 285 19.89 0.17 10.36
CA SER A 285 19.82 -1.12 11.10
C SER A 285 18.77 -2.23 10.88
N GLY A 286 17.68 -2.10 10.11
CA GLY A 286 16.58 -3.10 10.11
C GLY A 286 16.51 -4.11 8.95
N VAL A 287 17.04 -3.79 7.77
CA VAL A 287 16.70 -4.52 6.54
C VAL A 287 17.47 -5.84 6.39
N ASN A 288 16.76 -6.96 6.51
CA ASN A 288 17.33 -8.32 6.42
C ASN A 288 17.69 -8.78 4.99
N CYS A 289 17.10 -8.19 3.95
CA CYS A 289 17.42 -8.52 2.56
C CYS A 289 17.15 -7.32 1.62
N ILE A 290 18.18 -6.92 0.84
CA ILE A 290 18.08 -5.87 -0.17
C ILE A 290 18.32 -6.49 -1.55
N VAL A 291 17.38 -6.29 -2.48
CA VAL A 291 17.52 -6.72 -3.88
C VAL A 291 17.91 -5.51 -4.72
N LEU A 292 19.21 -5.34 -4.98
CA LEU A 292 19.74 -4.18 -5.70
C LEU A 292 19.70 -4.33 -7.24
N THR A 293 19.67 -5.55 -7.76
CA THR A 293 19.70 -5.89 -9.21
C THR A 293 19.17 -7.33 -9.41
N LYS A 294 19.49 -8.00 -10.53
CA LYS A 294 19.18 -9.44 -10.75
C LYS A 294 19.83 -10.41 -9.73
N TYR A 295 20.67 -9.92 -8.83
CA TYR A 295 21.41 -10.69 -7.83
C TYR A 295 20.79 -10.52 -6.45
N SER A 296 20.57 -11.63 -5.73
CA SER A 296 20.23 -11.62 -4.30
C SER A 296 21.42 -12.08 -3.47
N TRP A 297 21.76 -11.31 -2.45
CA TRP A 297 22.93 -11.54 -1.60
C TRP A 297 22.50 -11.98 -0.21
N GLN A 298 23.14 -13.02 0.33
CA GLN A 298 22.93 -13.51 1.70
C GLN A 298 24.28 -13.71 2.41
N ARG A 299 24.34 -13.41 3.71
CA ARG A 299 25.53 -13.62 4.55
C ARG A 299 25.74 -15.12 4.80
N ASP A 300 26.97 -15.60 4.68
CA ASP A 300 27.33 -17.01 4.88
C ASP A 300 28.22 -17.21 6.13
N GLU A 301 29.42 -16.61 6.15
CA GLU A 301 30.42 -16.82 7.22
C GLU A 301 31.22 -15.54 7.51
N VAL A 302 31.63 -15.33 8.77
CA VAL A 302 32.55 -14.27 9.19
C VAL A 302 33.72 -14.90 9.95
N LYS A 303 34.96 -14.59 9.55
CA LYS A 303 36.18 -15.07 10.22
C LYS A 303 36.93 -13.89 10.86
N TRP A 304 37.41 -14.08 12.09
CA TRP A 304 38.10 -13.06 12.88
C TRP A 304 39.59 -13.38 13.03
N VAL A 305 40.46 -12.37 12.99
CA VAL A 305 41.88 -12.48 13.36
C VAL A 305 42.22 -11.34 14.34
N GLY A 306 42.96 -11.67 15.39
CA GLY A 306 43.39 -10.72 16.42
C GLY A 306 44.77 -10.12 16.15
N ASN A 307 44.96 -8.88 16.58
CA ASN A 307 46.25 -8.27 16.90
C ASN A 307 46.07 -7.41 18.15
N ASP A 308 47.13 -7.32 18.94
CA ASP A 308 47.11 -7.35 20.40
C ASP A 308 46.75 -6.02 21.07
N GLN A 309 46.50 -4.95 20.30
CA GLN A 309 46.45 -3.58 20.83
C GLN A 309 45.29 -2.67 20.35
N THR A 310 44.37 -3.11 19.48
CA THR A 310 43.18 -2.30 19.10
C THR A 310 41.85 -3.05 19.01
N GLY A 311 41.83 -4.36 19.30
CA GLY A 311 40.64 -5.20 19.18
C GLY A 311 40.51 -5.90 17.83
N TYR A 312 39.62 -6.88 17.77
CA TYR A 312 39.49 -7.82 16.65
C TYR A 312 39.22 -7.12 15.31
N THR A 313 39.84 -7.62 14.24
CA THR A 313 39.46 -7.29 12.86
C THR A 313 38.82 -8.50 12.18
N ALA A 314 37.81 -8.26 11.34
CA ALA A 314 37.28 -9.31 10.49
C ALA A 314 38.33 -9.66 9.43
N ALA A 315 38.85 -10.88 9.48
CA ALA A 315 39.86 -11.40 8.57
C ALA A 315 39.28 -11.64 7.17
N SER A 316 38.03 -12.06 7.12
CA SER A 316 37.23 -12.12 5.89
C SER A 316 35.73 -12.26 6.19
N VAL A 317 34.90 -11.85 5.24
CA VAL A 317 33.44 -12.08 5.23
C VAL A 317 33.07 -12.78 3.93
N THR A 318 32.28 -13.86 4.02
CA THR A 318 31.81 -14.63 2.87
C THR A 318 30.32 -14.36 2.65
N TYR A 319 29.97 -14.01 1.41
CA TYR A 319 28.61 -13.84 0.92
C TYR A 319 28.25 -14.93 -0.08
N ASN A 320 27.01 -15.43 0.01
CA ASN A 320 26.39 -16.23 -1.05
C ASN A 320 25.71 -15.27 -2.04
N CYS A 321 26.15 -15.29 -3.30
CA CYS A 321 25.49 -14.61 -4.40
C CYS A 321 24.62 -15.62 -5.16
N THR A 322 23.31 -15.38 -5.18
CA THR A 322 22.38 -16.17 -6.00
C THR A 322 22.01 -15.38 -7.26
N VAL A 323 22.35 -15.95 -8.42
CA VAL A 323 21.93 -15.45 -9.74
C VAL A 323 20.79 -16.34 -10.28
N PRO A 324 19.64 -15.79 -10.69
CA PRO A 324 18.56 -16.57 -11.28
C PRO A 324 18.95 -17.28 -12.60
N GLY A 325 19.44 -18.51 -12.49
CA GLY A 325 19.80 -19.37 -13.62
C GLY A 325 21.26 -19.83 -13.68
N GLU A 326 22.10 -19.43 -12.71
CA GLU A 326 23.50 -19.87 -12.59
C GLU A 326 23.68 -20.62 -11.25
N GLU A 327 24.85 -21.21 -11.01
CA GLU A 327 25.17 -21.84 -9.71
C GLU A 327 25.47 -20.75 -8.66
N ASP A 328 25.01 -20.96 -7.41
CA ASP A 328 25.34 -20.07 -6.30
C ASP A 328 26.86 -20.03 -6.10
N TYR A 329 27.45 -18.83 -6.09
CA TYR A 329 28.88 -18.66 -5.88
C TYR A 329 29.18 -17.82 -4.65
N LYS A 330 30.26 -18.20 -3.95
CA LYS A 330 30.70 -17.56 -2.72
C LYS A 330 31.72 -16.48 -3.03
N VAL A 331 31.50 -15.27 -2.52
CA VAL A 331 32.44 -14.16 -2.59
C VAL A 331 33.00 -13.90 -1.19
N THR A 332 34.29 -14.11 -1.01
CA THR A 332 35.00 -13.87 0.26
C THR A 332 35.79 -12.57 0.15
N VAL A 333 35.41 -11.55 0.92
CA VAL A 333 36.07 -10.23 0.94
C VAL A 333 37.24 -10.23 1.94
N PRO A 334 38.47 -9.85 1.55
CA PRO A 334 39.63 -9.80 2.45
C PRO A 334 39.59 -8.63 3.46
N ALA A 335 40.23 -8.82 4.62
CA ALA A 335 40.36 -7.80 5.69
C ALA A 335 40.90 -6.44 5.22
N THR A 336 41.77 -6.41 4.20
CA THR A 336 42.47 -5.20 3.75
C THR A 336 41.56 -4.13 3.15
N LEU A 337 40.32 -4.49 2.80
CA LEU A 337 39.29 -3.57 2.28
C LEU A 337 38.36 -3.02 3.39
N VAL A 338 38.48 -3.51 4.64
CA VAL A 338 37.61 -3.13 5.77
C VAL A 338 38.26 -2.02 6.61
N ARG A 339 37.81 -0.77 6.47
CA ARG A 339 38.56 0.40 7.02
C ARG A 339 38.25 0.86 8.46
N LYS A 340 37.17 0.44 9.13
CA LYS A 340 36.98 0.65 10.58
C LYS A 340 35.79 -0.11 11.19
N MET A 341 35.91 -0.54 12.44
CA MET A 341 34.79 -0.91 13.33
C MET A 341 34.98 -0.16 14.66
N MET A 342 33.90 0.16 15.39
CA MET A 342 33.99 1.03 16.59
C MET A 342 33.80 0.35 17.95
N LYS A 343 33.23 -0.86 18.03
CA LYS A 343 33.21 -1.68 19.26
C LYS A 343 32.93 -3.16 19.01
N LYS A 344 33.32 -4.03 19.96
CA LYS A 344 32.95 -5.46 19.98
C LYS A 344 31.52 -5.61 20.53
N PRO A 345 30.63 -6.39 19.90
CA PRO A 345 29.37 -6.80 20.52
C PRO A 345 29.62 -7.58 21.82
N THR A 346 28.73 -7.38 22.80
CA THR A 346 28.68 -8.15 24.04
C THR A 346 27.31 -8.84 24.16
N CYS A 347 27.11 -9.67 25.18
CA CYS A 347 25.79 -10.26 25.43
C CYS A 347 24.70 -9.22 25.80
N GLU A 348 25.10 -7.99 26.18
CA GLU A 348 24.21 -6.94 26.67
C GLU A 348 24.12 -5.72 25.72
N ASP A 349 25.03 -5.60 24.75
CA ASP A 349 25.15 -4.49 23.80
C ASP A 349 25.48 -5.05 22.40
N PRO A 350 24.59 -4.92 21.39
CA PRO A 350 24.79 -5.49 20.06
C PRO A 350 25.90 -4.80 19.25
N GLY A 351 26.35 -3.61 19.67
CA GLY A 351 27.45 -2.86 19.06
C GLY A 351 27.12 -2.19 17.72
N GLU A 352 27.64 -0.98 17.51
CA GLU A 352 27.52 -0.28 16.23
C GLU A 352 28.61 -0.69 15.23
N THR A 353 28.21 -0.95 13.99
CA THR A 353 29.11 -1.29 12.89
C THR A 353 28.77 -0.47 11.63
N MET A 354 29.78 0.20 11.07
CA MET A 354 29.73 0.79 9.74
C MET A 354 30.80 0.13 8.87
N PHE A 355 30.46 -0.20 7.63
CA PHE A 355 31.41 -0.73 6.65
C PHE A 355 31.50 0.21 5.45
N PHE A 356 32.71 0.36 4.92
CA PHE A 356 32.97 0.87 3.58
C PHE A 356 33.61 -0.28 2.80
N ALA A 357 33.01 -0.65 1.66
CA ALA A 357 33.61 -1.58 0.72
C ALA A 357 33.80 -0.81 -0.59
N ASN A 358 35.05 -0.69 -1.05
CA ASN A 358 35.31 -0.21 -2.38
C ASN A 358 35.53 -1.41 -3.33
N PHE A 359 34.84 -1.43 -4.45
CA PHE A 359 34.76 -2.56 -5.38
C PHE A 359 35.53 -2.31 -6.69
N ASP A 360 36.66 -1.60 -6.62
CA ASP A 360 37.49 -1.31 -7.79
C ASP A 360 38.32 -2.50 -8.32
N GLU A 361 38.47 -3.60 -7.56
CA GLU A 361 39.29 -4.75 -7.96
C GLU A 361 38.63 -6.12 -7.69
N VAL A 362 37.61 -6.49 -8.48
CA VAL A 362 37.16 -7.89 -8.60
C VAL A 362 37.01 -8.27 -10.07
N TYR A 363 38.03 -8.91 -10.63
CA TYR A 363 38.00 -9.44 -12.01
C TYR A 363 37.06 -10.64 -12.11
N ALA A 364 35.94 -10.48 -12.83
CA ALA A 364 35.17 -11.61 -13.35
C ALA A 364 35.92 -12.27 -14.52
N ARG A 365 35.65 -13.56 -14.77
CA ARG A 365 36.44 -14.42 -15.66
C ARG A 365 36.43 -14.01 -17.15
N ASP A 366 35.56 -13.09 -17.54
CA ASP A 366 35.36 -12.64 -18.93
C ASP A 366 35.66 -11.13 -19.15
N GLY A 367 36.38 -10.48 -18.24
CA GLY A 367 37.12 -9.24 -18.56
C GLY A 367 36.31 -7.95 -18.75
N GLU A 368 35.08 -7.85 -18.27
CA GLU A 368 34.38 -6.56 -18.13
C GLU A 368 34.80 -5.86 -16.82
N GLU A 369 35.29 -4.62 -16.94
CA GLU A 369 35.58 -3.73 -15.79
C GLU A 369 34.28 -3.26 -15.14
N PHE A 370 34.14 -3.46 -13.83
CA PHE A 370 33.10 -2.81 -13.03
C PHE A 370 33.68 -1.56 -12.37
N SER A 371 33.36 -0.38 -12.90
CA SER A 371 33.69 0.92 -12.28
C SER A 371 32.42 1.59 -11.72
N GLU A 372 32.06 1.25 -10.49
CA GLU A 372 31.06 2.00 -9.71
C GLU A 372 31.14 1.57 -8.23
N GLU A 373 31.59 2.48 -7.34
CA GLU A 373 31.68 2.24 -5.90
C GLU A 373 30.29 1.92 -5.32
N LYS A 374 30.17 0.84 -4.53
CA LYS A 374 28.88 0.39 -3.97
C LYS A 374 28.95 0.13 -2.47
N LEU A 375 28.20 0.95 -1.74
CA LEU A 375 28.11 0.97 -0.30
C LEU A 375 27.15 -0.11 0.21
N CYS A 376 27.58 -0.93 1.17
CA CYS A 376 26.76 -1.94 1.85
C CYS A 376 26.79 -1.71 3.37
N PHE A 377 25.63 -1.41 3.95
CA PHE A 377 25.42 -1.42 5.40
C PHE A 377 24.70 -2.71 5.83
N MET A 378 24.96 -3.15 7.07
CA MET A 378 24.37 -4.38 7.63
C MET A 378 23.72 -4.11 9.00
N PRO A 379 22.70 -4.90 9.38
CA PRO A 379 22.04 -4.78 10.69
C PRO A 379 22.96 -5.20 11.85
N ALA A 380 22.60 -4.76 13.06
CA ALA A 380 23.34 -5.04 14.29
C ALA A 380 23.32 -6.54 14.67
N ALA A 381 24.29 -6.98 15.47
CA ALA A 381 24.39 -8.39 15.87
C ALA A 381 23.31 -8.76 16.89
N THR A 382 22.55 -9.84 16.65
CA THR A 382 21.62 -10.40 17.65
C THR A 382 22.41 -10.96 18.83
N GLY A 383 22.21 -10.39 20.03
CA GLY A 383 23.11 -10.58 21.19
C GLY A 383 23.30 -12.01 21.72
N HIS A 384 22.48 -12.98 21.32
CA HIS A 384 22.64 -14.39 21.69
C HIS A 384 22.36 -15.35 20.54
N GLU A 385 23.31 -16.25 20.27
CA GLU A 385 23.10 -17.47 19.50
C GLU A 385 23.57 -18.65 20.35
N TRP A 386 22.69 -19.61 20.65
CA TRP A 386 22.94 -20.67 21.64
C TRP A 386 23.21 -22.03 20.98
N GLY A 387 24.22 -22.74 21.46
CA GLY A 387 24.54 -24.09 21.01
C GLY A 387 23.55 -25.18 21.48
N GLU A 388 23.81 -26.40 21.01
CA GLU A 388 23.10 -27.63 21.41
C GLU A 388 23.16 -27.87 22.93
N TRP A 389 22.10 -28.46 23.49
CA TRP A 389 22.05 -28.83 24.90
C TRP A 389 22.80 -30.14 25.18
N VAL A 390 23.90 -30.05 25.93
CA VAL A 390 24.70 -31.20 26.39
C VAL A 390 24.26 -31.63 27.79
N VAL A 391 23.93 -32.91 27.99
CA VAL A 391 23.57 -33.44 29.32
C VAL A 391 24.85 -33.63 30.15
N THR A 392 25.08 -32.73 31.12
CA THR A 392 26.25 -32.77 32.01
C THR A 392 26.07 -33.72 33.20
N LYS A 393 24.83 -33.97 33.63
CA LYS A 393 24.51 -34.97 34.65
C LYS A 393 23.21 -35.68 34.28
N LYS A 394 23.21 -37.01 34.22
CA LYS A 394 21.99 -37.78 33.97
C LYS A 394 21.11 -37.80 35.22
N ALA A 395 19.81 -37.64 35.05
CA ALA A 395 18.85 -37.81 36.13
C ALA A 395 18.76 -39.30 36.53
N THR A 396 18.56 -39.56 37.82
CA THR A 396 18.29 -40.89 38.38
C THR A 396 16.90 -40.91 39.03
N LEU A 397 16.49 -42.04 39.60
CA LEU A 397 15.27 -42.11 40.42
C LEU A 397 15.40 -41.20 41.66
N ASP A 398 16.61 -41.12 42.24
CA ASP A 398 16.86 -40.46 43.52
C ASP A 398 17.42 -39.04 43.42
N SER A 399 17.94 -38.62 42.26
CA SER A 399 18.58 -37.31 42.07
C SER A 399 18.30 -36.69 40.70
N GLU A 400 18.19 -35.36 40.67
CA GLU A 400 18.03 -34.63 39.40
C GLU A 400 19.35 -34.61 38.61
N GLY A 401 19.17 -34.57 37.28
CA GLY A 401 20.24 -34.34 36.32
C GLY A 401 20.38 -32.85 35.99
N SER A 402 21.26 -32.56 35.05
CA SER A 402 21.49 -31.22 34.51
C SER A 402 21.93 -31.32 33.06
N LYS A 403 21.60 -30.30 32.28
CA LYS A 403 22.15 -30.05 30.95
C LYS A 403 22.64 -28.62 30.86
N THR A 404 23.65 -28.39 30.03
CA THR A 404 24.20 -27.07 29.73
C THR A 404 24.16 -26.79 28.25
N ARG A 405 24.14 -25.52 27.87
CA ARG A 405 24.49 -25.08 26.51
C ARG A 405 25.33 -23.82 26.60
N THR A 406 26.24 -23.66 25.66
CA THR A 406 27.17 -22.53 25.60
C THR A 406 26.69 -21.53 24.54
N CYS A 407 26.90 -20.24 24.77
CA CYS A 407 26.70 -19.23 23.73
C CYS A 407 27.74 -19.46 22.61
N LEU A 408 27.30 -19.52 21.35
CA LEU A 408 28.22 -19.68 20.21
C LEU A 408 29.12 -18.44 20.01
N ASN A 409 28.68 -17.29 20.53
CA ASN A 409 29.40 -16.02 20.49
C ASN A 409 30.29 -15.77 21.72
N ASP A 410 30.10 -16.53 22.80
CA ASP A 410 30.91 -16.44 24.03
C ASP A 410 31.06 -17.83 24.69
N PRO A 411 32.21 -18.51 24.51
CA PRO A 411 32.46 -19.84 25.07
C PRO A 411 32.43 -19.92 26.60
N GLU A 412 32.59 -18.81 27.32
CA GLU A 412 32.53 -18.78 28.80
C GLU A 412 31.10 -18.59 29.31
N HIS A 413 30.17 -18.12 28.47
CA HIS A 413 28.76 -17.94 28.83
C HIS A 413 27.97 -19.24 28.65
N ILE A 414 27.73 -19.94 29.77
CA ILE A 414 27.08 -21.26 29.81
C ILE A 414 25.74 -21.20 30.57
N GLU A 415 24.63 -21.48 29.89
CA GLU A 415 23.32 -21.67 30.51
C GLU A 415 23.21 -23.10 31.06
N THR A 416 22.74 -23.26 32.30
CA THR A 416 22.54 -24.57 32.95
C THR A 416 21.09 -24.75 33.38
N VAL A 417 20.48 -25.89 33.03
CA VAL A 417 19.08 -26.22 33.36
C VAL A 417 18.98 -27.63 33.95
N SER A 418 18.23 -27.77 35.05
CA SER A 418 17.97 -29.04 35.72
C SER A 418 17.11 -30.00 34.89
N ILE A 419 17.38 -31.30 35.01
CA ILE A 419 16.58 -32.38 34.43
C ILE A 419 15.87 -33.11 35.58
N PRO A 420 14.52 -33.14 35.60
CA PRO A 420 13.76 -33.81 36.66
C PRO A 420 14.14 -35.28 36.84
N LYS A 421 13.97 -35.78 38.07
CA LYS A 421 14.21 -37.19 38.43
C LYS A 421 13.40 -38.15 37.54
N LEU A 422 13.97 -39.31 37.26
CA LEU A 422 13.25 -40.39 36.57
C LEU A 422 12.15 -40.94 37.47
N THR A 423 11.04 -41.39 36.87
CA THR A 423 9.94 -42.05 37.59
C THR A 423 9.90 -43.55 37.25
N PRO A 424 9.62 -44.44 38.22
CA PRO A 424 9.61 -45.88 37.97
C PRO A 424 8.41 -46.27 37.09
N THR A 425 8.69 -46.98 35.99
CA THR A 425 7.66 -47.43 35.04
C THR A 425 6.98 -48.72 35.51
N PRO A 426 5.65 -48.87 35.45
CA PRO A 426 4.96 -50.09 35.88
C PRO A 426 5.24 -51.29 34.95
N THR A 427 5.70 -52.41 35.49
CA THR A 427 5.88 -53.67 34.76
C THR A 427 4.61 -54.52 34.79
N THR A 428 4.06 -54.82 33.61
CA THR A 428 2.98 -55.81 33.44
C THR A 428 3.53 -57.12 32.88
N LYS A 429 3.21 -58.25 33.52
CA LYS A 429 3.50 -59.61 33.04
C LYS A 429 2.17 -60.35 32.84
N PRO A 430 1.99 -61.17 31.77
CA PRO A 430 0.65 -61.56 31.31
C PRO A 430 0.13 -62.83 31.98
N THR A 431 -1.20 -63.00 32.00
CA THR A 431 -1.86 -64.31 32.25
C THR A 431 -3.22 -64.38 31.56
N ALA A 432 -3.63 -65.60 31.20
CA ALA A 432 -4.82 -65.87 30.38
C ALA A 432 -6.14 -65.96 31.19
N THR A 433 -7.23 -66.03 30.43
CA THR A 433 -8.65 -66.07 30.83
C THR A 433 -9.00 -67.21 31.82
N PRO A 434 -9.99 -66.99 32.71
CA PRO A 434 -11.22 -67.79 32.57
C PRO A 434 -12.53 -66.98 32.69
N SER A 435 -13.67 -67.66 32.49
CA SER A 435 -14.99 -67.07 32.22
C SER A 435 -15.94 -67.01 33.44
N ALA A 436 -17.05 -66.27 33.27
CA ALA A 436 -18.35 -66.30 34.00
C ALA A 436 -18.62 -65.32 35.18
N LYS A 437 -19.38 -64.25 34.87
CA LYS A 437 -20.72 -63.82 35.39
C LYS A 437 -21.14 -64.14 36.87
N PRO A 438 -22.07 -63.37 37.48
CA PRO A 438 -22.22 -61.89 37.62
C PRO A 438 -22.68 -61.42 39.04
N SER A 439 -22.94 -60.10 39.18
CA SER A 439 -23.81 -59.36 40.16
C SER A 439 -23.07 -58.36 41.08
N ALA A 440 -23.69 -57.30 41.65
CA ALA A 440 -24.74 -56.37 41.18
C ALA A 440 -24.87 -55.14 42.13
N LYS A 441 -25.02 -53.91 41.59
CA LYS A 441 -25.52 -52.67 42.27
C LYS A 441 -24.70 -52.13 43.49
N PRO A 442 -25.03 -50.95 44.08
CA PRO A 442 -25.60 -49.69 43.53
C PRO A 442 -24.84 -48.38 43.93
N SER A 443 -25.17 -47.26 43.25
CA SER A 443 -25.31 -45.85 43.70
C SER A 443 -24.40 -45.25 44.82
N ALA A 444 -23.86 -44.02 44.74
CA ALA A 444 -24.59 -42.76 44.57
C ALA A 444 -23.66 -41.50 44.42
N VAL A 445 -24.28 -40.34 44.18
CA VAL A 445 -23.79 -38.95 43.96
C VAL A 445 -24.53 -38.05 45.00
N PRO A 446 -24.23 -36.75 45.32
CA PRO A 446 -23.24 -35.76 44.80
C PRO A 446 -22.34 -35.03 45.83
N SER A 447 -21.30 -34.33 45.32
CA SER A 447 -20.77 -32.99 45.74
C SER A 447 -19.51 -32.64 44.90
N ALA A 448 -19.07 -31.39 44.65
CA ALA A 448 -19.71 -30.05 44.66
C ALA A 448 -18.86 -29.06 43.78
N LYS A 449 -18.94 -27.73 44.00
CA LYS A 449 -18.11 -26.64 43.43
C LYS A 449 -17.87 -25.57 44.55
N PRO A 450 -16.93 -24.58 44.47
CA PRO A 450 -16.32 -24.04 43.24
C PRO A 450 -14.81 -23.64 43.25
N SER A 451 -14.36 -23.32 42.02
CA SER A 451 -13.37 -22.29 41.61
C SER A 451 -11.87 -22.39 41.98
N ALA A 452 -11.05 -22.71 40.97
CA ALA A 452 -9.80 -22.00 40.68
C ALA A 452 -9.43 -22.09 39.17
N LYS A 453 -8.99 -20.95 38.62
CA LYS A 453 -8.19 -20.67 37.39
C LYS A 453 -7.98 -21.81 36.35
N PRO A 454 -8.27 -21.61 35.04
CA PRO A 454 -7.95 -22.60 34.02
C PRO A 454 -6.44 -22.71 33.81
N SER A 455 -5.88 -23.91 34.01
CA SER A 455 -4.51 -24.23 33.61
C SER A 455 -4.42 -24.32 32.08
N ALA A 456 -3.31 -23.83 31.52
CA ALA A 456 -3.08 -23.92 30.09
C ALA A 456 -3.02 -25.39 29.64
N LYS A 457 -3.80 -25.71 28.60
CA LYS A 457 -3.74 -26.98 27.89
C LYS A 457 -2.33 -27.16 27.30
N PRO A 458 -1.70 -28.34 27.37
CA PRO A 458 -0.39 -28.56 26.74
C PRO A 458 -0.46 -28.22 25.24
N THR A 459 0.43 -27.36 24.78
CA THR A 459 0.63 -27.08 23.35
C THR A 459 1.11 -28.35 22.64
N PRO A 460 0.58 -28.69 21.46
CA PRO A 460 1.11 -29.79 20.65
C PRO A 460 2.56 -29.52 20.26
N LYS A 461 3.33 -30.60 20.03
CA LYS A 461 4.63 -30.48 19.34
C LYS A 461 4.42 -29.92 17.92
N PRO A 462 5.38 -29.19 17.34
CA PRO A 462 5.28 -28.77 15.95
C PRO A 462 5.31 -29.99 15.03
N ASP A 463 4.19 -30.26 14.34
CA ASP A 463 4.18 -31.21 13.22
C ASP A 463 4.93 -30.61 12.02
N GLU A 464 5.68 -31.45 11.30
CA GLU A 464 6.47 -31.07 10.12
C GLU A 464 5.52 -30.64 8.97
N VAL A 465 5.29 -29.32 8.79
CA VAL A 465 4.28 -28.78 7.87
C VAL A 465 4.76 -28.78 6.41
N LEU A 466 4.42 -29.85 5.69
CA LEU A 466 4.57 -29.94 4.24
C LEU A 466 3.75 -28.85 3.52
N SER A 467 4.44 -27.93 2.82
CA SER A 467 3.83 -26.78 2.14
C SER A 467 4.54 -26.45 0.81
N LEU A 468 3.97 -25.54 0.01
CA LEU A 468 4.65 -24.94 -1.15
C LEU A 468 5.22 -23.58 -0.77
N ASP A 469 6.35 -23.22 -1.37
CA ASP A 469 6.98 -21.90 -1.27
C ASP A 469 6.06 -20.74 -1.73
N LYS A 470 5.12 -21.02 -2.64
CA LYS A 470 4.16 -20.04 -3.16
C LYS A 470 2.74 -20.63 -3.27
N ALA A 471 1.78 -20.05 -2.57
CA ALA A 471 0.35 -20.34 -2.75
C ALA A 471 -0.23 -19.79 -4.07
N SER A 472 0.42 -18.78 -4.65
CA SER A 472 0.10 -18.22 -5.97
C SER A 472 1.31 -17.56 -6.61
N VAL A 473 1.35 -17.51 -7.94
CA VAL A 473 2.39 -16.80 -8.70
C VAL A 473 1.82 -16.21 -9.99
N SER A 474 2.31 -15.03 -10.39
CA SER A 474 2.03 -14.43 -11.70
C SER A 474 3.26 -14.55 -12.60
N ILE A 475 3.09 -14.97 -13.85
CA ILE A 475 4.20 -15.24 -14.78
C ILE A 475 3.87 -14.66 -16.16
N VAL A 476 4.74 -13.82 -16.73
CA VAL A 476 4.54 -13.30 -18.09
C VAL A 476 4.63 -14.43 -19.13
N CYS A 477 3.74 -14.42 -20.12
CA CYS A 477 3.70 -15.39 -21.20
C CYS A 477 5.08 -15.55 -21.88
N GLY A 478 5.59 -16.78 -21.94
CA GLY A 478 6.94 -17.11 -22.44
C GLY A 478 8.04 -17.13 -21.37
N LYS A 479 7.74 -16.77 -20.11
CA LYS A 479 8.66 -16.89 -18.98
C LYS A 479 8.38 -18.14 -18.14
N THR A 480 9.26 -18.41 -17.18
CA THR A 480 9.16 -19.56 -16.27
C THR A 480 9.34 -19.14 -14.82
N ALA A 481 8.72 -19.86 -13.89
CA ALA A 481 8.99 -19.75 -12.46
C ALA A 481 9.11 -21.15 -11.86
N THR A 482 9.88 -21.33 -10.80
CA THR A 482 9.96 -22.60 -10.07
C THR A 482 9.10 -22.54 -8.82
N LEU A 483 8.41 -23.65 -8.55
CA LEU A 483 7.70 -23.93 -7.30
C LEU A 483 8.44 -25.03 -6.55
N THR A 484 8.57 -24.87 -5.24
CA THR A 484 9.35 -25.75 -4.37
C THR A 484 8.47 -26.23 -3.22
N VAL A 485 8.54 -27.53 -2.91
CA VAL A 485 7.90 -28.09 -1.72
C VAL A 485 8.84 -27.89 -0.53
N LEU A 486 8.38 -27.13 0.46
CA LEU A 486 9.09 -26.89 1.71
C LEU A 486 8.88 -28.09 2.65
N ASN A 487 9.98 -28.74 3.03
CA ASN A 487 10.01 -29.86 3.97
C ASN A 487 11.43 -30.07 4.53
N GLY A 488 11.57 -30.57 5.76
CA GLY A 488 12.85 -30.91 6.37
C GLY A 488 13.50 -32.19 5.82
N LYS A 489 12.92 -32.82 4.78
CA LYS A 489 13.37 -34.08 4.18
C LYS A 489 13.16 -34.08 2.67
N ASN A 490 14.11 -34.65 1.93
CA ASN A 490 13.99 -34.92 0.49
C ASN A 490 12.80 -35.86 0.22
N VAL A 491 11.73 -35.32 -0.38
CA VAL A 491 10.50 -36.06 -0.71
C VAL A 491 10.27 -36.10 -2.21
N ASN A 492 9.78 -37.24 -2.72
CA ASN A 492 9.40 -37.37 -4.12
C ASN A 492 8.06 -36.65 -4.38
N VAL A 493 8.07 -35.69 -5.31
CA VAL A 493 6.92 -34.80 -5.60
C VAL A 493 6.40 -35.08 -7.01
N LYS A 494 5.09 -35.37 -7.13
CA LYS A 494 4.40 -35.47 -8.42
C LYS A 494 3.71 -34.14 -8.76
N TRP A 495 4.19 -33.49 -9.80
CA TRP A 495 3.62 -32.22 -10.31
C TRP A 495 2.56 -32.44 -11.39
N THR A 496 1.51 -31.62 -11.38
CA THR A 496 0.45 -31.61 -12.39
C THR A 496 -0.07 -30.19 -12.62
N SER A 497 -0.68 -29.93 -13.78
CA SER A 497 -1.34 -28.65 -14.12
C SER A 497 -2.78 -28.88 -14.52
N SER A 498 -3.70 -28.04 -14.03
CA SER A 498 -5.11 -28.05 -14.46
C SER A 498 -5.30 -27.56 -15.90
N ASN A 499 -4.34 -26.82 -16.46
CA ASN A 499 -4.36 -26.41 -17.87
C ASN A 499 -2.93 -26.19 -18.42
N SER A 500 -2.34 -27.26 -18.95
CA SER A 500 -0.98 -27.27 -19.54
C SER A 500 -0.81 -26.45 -20.84
N LYS A 501 -1.90 -25.90 -21.37
CA LYS A 501 -1.89 -24.90 -22.47
C LYS A 501 -1.71 -23.47 -21.95
N ILE A 502 -2.13 -23.18 -20.72
CA ILE A 502 -1.90 -21.88 -20.05
C ILE A 502 -0.55 -21.93 -19.34
N ALA A 503 -0.36 -22.88 -18.41
CA ALA A 503 0.89 -23.09 -17.68
C ALA A 503 1.20 -24.59 -17.61
N ALA A 504 2.33 -25.01 -18.19
CA ALA A 504 2.85 -26.37 -18.01
C ALA A 504 3.78 -26.42 -16.78
N VAL A 505 3.96 -27.59 -16.18
CA VAL A 505 4.95 -27.83 -15.11
C VAL A 505 5.72 -29.10 -15.43
N ASP A 506 7.03 -29.11 -15.17
CA ASP A 506 7.88 -30.30 -15.33
C ASP A 506 8.01 -31.12 -14.03
N SER A 507 8.83 -32.17 -14.05
CA SER A 507 9.07 -33.03 -12.88
C SER A 507 9.85 -32.36 -11.75
N LYS A 508 10.46 -31.19 -11.98
CA LYS A 508 11.25 -30.42 -11.01
C LYS A 508 10.47 -29.21 -10.45
N GLY A 509 9.19 -29.06 -10.79
CA GLY A 509 8.37 -27.93 -10.35
C GLY A 509 8.59 -26.64 -11.16
N LYS A 510 9.32 -26.70 -12.29
CA LYS A 510 9.48 -25.54 -13.19
C LYS A 510 8.22 -25.34 -14.01
N VAL A 511 7.50 -24.26 -13.70
CA VAL A 511 6.29 -23.82 -14.38
C VAL A 511 6.68 -22.97 -15.60
N THR A 512 6.15 -23.33 -16.77
CA THR A 512 6.34 -22.61 -18.04
C THR A 512 5.03 -21.98 -18.49
N ALA A 513 5.01 -20.65 -18.56
CA ALA A 513 3.85 -19.87 -18.98
C ALA A 513 3.75 -19.80 -20.52
N LYS A 514 2.60 -20.18 -21.08
CA LYS A 514 2.40 -20.35 -22.54
C LYS A 514 1.33 -19.46 -23.16
N MET A 515 0.24 -19.19 -22.45
CA MET A 515 -0.86 -18.30 -22.86
C MET A 515 -1.46 -17.65 -21.63
N ALA A 516 -1.93 -16.40 -21.75
CA ALA A 516 -2.51 -15.68 -20.63
C ALA A 516 -3.81 -16.32 -20.11
N GLY A 517 -4.00 -16.30 -18.79
CA GLY A 517 -5.13 -16.93 -18.11
C GLY A 517 -4.74 -17.59 -16.79
N ALA A 518 -5.67 -18.31 -16.16
CA ALA A 518 -5.43 -19.02 -14.90
C ALA A 518 -5.20 -20.52 -15.09
N ALA A 519 -4.29 -21.08 -14.32
CA ALA A 519 -4.11 -22.52 -14.12
C ALA A 519 -3.78 -22.80 -12.64
N THR A 520 -4.03 -24.02 -12.18
CA THR A 520 -3.59 -24.50 -10.86
C THR A 520 -2.49 -25.51 -11.08
N ILE A 521 -1.36 -25.32 -10.41
CA ILE A 521 -0.27 -26.29 -10.34
C ILE A 521 -0.39 -27.04 -9.03
N THR A 522 -0.52 -28.36 -9.09
CA THR A 522 -0.68 -29.23 -7.91
C THR A 522 0.55 -30.09 -7.73
N ALA A 523 1.18 -29.97 -6.56
CA ALA A 523 2.23 -30.85 -6.06
C ALA A 523 1.61 -31.92 -5.15
N ALA A 524 1.82 -33.20 -5.46
CA ALA A 524 1.39 -34.32 -4.62
C ALA A 524 2.61 -35.04 -4.03
N ALA A 525 2.69 -35.10 -2.70
CA ALA A 525 3.77 -35.75 -1.96
C ALA A 525 3.23 -36.29 -0.62
N MET A 526 3.74 -37.45 -0.16
CA MET A 526 3.34 -38.10 1.10
C MET A 526 1.81 -38.25 1.30
N GLY A 527 1.07 -38.48 0.21
CA GLY A 527 -0.41 -38.58 0.23
C GLY A 527 -1.16 -37.23 0.35
N LYS A 528 -0.45 -36.12 0.60
CA LYS A 528 -1.00 -34.77 0.62
C LYS A 528 -0.92 -34.12 -0.76
N LYS A 529 -1.81 -33.15 -1.01
CA LYS A 529 -1.76 -32.26 -2.18
C LYS A 529 -1.57 -30.82 -1.72
N MET A 530 -0.73 -30.08 -2.42
CA MET A 530 -0.52 -28.65 -2.26
C MET A 530 -0.78 -27.99 -3.61
N GLU A 531 -1.38 -26.81 -3.62
CA GLU A 531 -1.80 -26.12 -4.84
C GLU A 531 -1.26 -24.70 -4.90
N CYS A 532 -0.73 -24.33 -6.08
CA CYS A 532 -0.34 -22.98 -6.42
C CYS A 532 -1.25 -22.44 -7.53
N LYS A 533 -1.88 -21.29 -7.31
CA LYS A 533 -2.66 -20.59 -8.33
C LYS A 533 -1.72 -19.79 -9.25
N VAL A 534 -1.59 -20.22 -10.49
CA VAL A 534 -0.77 -19.56 -11.51
C VAL A 534 -1.62 -18.67 -12.39
N THR A 535 -1.29 -17.38 -12.43
CA THR A 535 -1.87 -16.44 -13.40
C THR A 535 -0.83 -16.10 -14.46
N VAL A 536 -1.07 -16.49 -15.71
CA VAL A 536 -0.21 -16.10 -16.82
C VAL A 536 -0.64 -14.74 -17.36
N LEU A 537 0.32 -13.83 -17.47
CA LEU A 537 0.13 -12.45 -17.94
C LEU A 537 0.48 -12.32 -19.43
N TYR A 538 -0.05 -11.31 -20.10
CA TYR A 538 0.28 -11.01 -21.50
C TYR A 538 1.67 -10.37 -21.65
N LYS A 539 2.28 -10.49 -22.83
CA LYS A 539 3.62 -9.95 -23.14
C LYS A 539 3.68 -8.42 -23.22
N ASP A 540 2.55 -7.78 -23.50
CA ASP A 540 2.37 -6.32 -23.57
C ASP A 540 1.70 -5.76 -22.30
N VAL A 541 1.64 -6.56 -21.24
CA VAL A 541 1.10 -6.23 -19.91
C VAL A 541 2.17 -6.53 -18.88
N THR A 542 3.29 -5.82 -19.01
CA THR A 542 4.56 -6.05 -18.31
C THR A 542 4.93 -4.93 -17.34
N SER A 543 4.31 -3.76 -17.49
CA SER A 543 4.55 -2.58 -16.66
C SER A 543 3.44 -2.47 -15.62
N SER A 544 3.71 -2.78 -14.35
CA SER A 544 2.72 -2.64 -13.27
C SER A 544 2.33 -1.19 -12.99
N LYS A 545 3.15 -0.21 -13.43
CA LYS A 545 2.89 1.24 -13.41
C LYS A 545 1.63 1.66 -14.16
N ASP A 546 1.19 0.82 -15.09
CA ASP A 546 -0.02 1.04 -15.86
C ASP A 546 -1.27 0.77 -15.00
N PHE A 547 -2.16 1.76 -14.86
CA PHE A 547 -3.42 1.69 -14.09
C PHE A 547 -4.34 0.50 -14.40
N TRP A 548 -4.10 -0.11 -15.55
CA TRP A 548 -4.90 -1.18 -16.12
C TRP A 548 -4.20 -2.54 -15.97
N TYR A 549 -2.96 -2.62 -15.47
CA TYR A 549 -2.23 -3.86 -15.19
C TYR A 549 -2.96 -4.73 -14.16
N ALA A 550 -3.15 -4.24 -12.93
CA ALA A 550 -3.85 -4.99 -11.88
C ALA A 550 -5.31 -5.34 -12.29
N PRO A 551 -6.11 -4.42 -12.86
CA PRO A 551 -7.40 -4.75 -13.47
C PRO A 551 -7.35 -5.86 -14.55
N THR A 552 -6.37 -5.81 -15.45
CA THR A 552 -6.20 -6.82 -16.51
C THR A 552 -5.86 -8.18 -15.91
N ASN A 553 -4.94 -8.22 -14.95
CA ASN A 553 -4.47 -9.46 -14.35
C ASN A 553 -5.57 -10.12 -13.51
N TYR A 554 -6.30 -9.33 -12.72
CA TYR A 554 -7.48 -9.78 -11.98
C TYR A 554 -8.54 -10.41 -12.91
N LEU A 555 -8.91 -9.69 -13.97
CA LEU A 555 -9.93 -10.15 -14.93
C LEU A 555 -9.43 -11.31 -15.82
N THR A 556 -8.12 -11.44 -16.02
CA THR A 556 -7.48 -12.58 -16.69
C THR A 556 -7.48 -13.82 -15.80
N GLY A 557 -7.21 -13.66 -14.50
CA GLY A 557 -7.36 -14.70 -13.48
C GLY A 557 -8.79 -15.22 -13.36
N LYS A 558 -9.80 -14.34 -13.49
CA LYS A 558 -11.22 -14.72 -13.60
C LYS A 558 -11.64 -15.26 -14.99
N GLY A 559 -10.73 -15.32 -15.96
CA GLY A 559 -11.03 -15.78 -17.33
C GLY A 559 -11.94 -14.84 -18.14
N VAL A 560 -12.14 -13.60 -17.70
CA VAL A 560 -12.98 -12.59 -18.37
C VAL A 560 -12.25 -12.03 -19.59
N VAL A 561 -11.00 -11.61 -19.38
CA VAL A 561 -10.10 -11.12 -20.43
C VAL A 561 -9.28 -12.30 -20.95
N LYS A 562 -9.32 -12.53 -22.27
CA LYS A 562 -8.62 -13.63 -22.98
C LYS A 562 -7.81 -13.12 -24.20
N GLY A 563 -7.28 -11.89 -24.11
CA GLY A 563 -6.43 -11.28 -25.16
C GLY A 563 -7.05 -11.18 -26.55
N TYR A 564 -6.20 -11.36 -27.56
CA TYR A 564 -6.55 -11.61 -28.97
C TYR A 564 -6.39 -13.11 -29.31
N ALA A 565 -6.42 -13.48 -30.60
CA ALA A 565 -6.55 -14.88 -31.04
C ALA A 565 -5.42 -15.83 -30.57
N ASP A 566 -4.21 -15.30 -30.35
CA ASP A 566 -3.05 -16.04 -29.85
C ASP A 566 -2.98 -16.11 -28.30
N GLN A 567 -3.76 -15.26 -27.61
CA GLN A 567 -3.76 -15.07 -26.16
C GLN A 567 -2.39 -14.69 -25.56
N THR A 568 -1.48 -14.10 -26.36
CA THR A 568 -0.19 -13.59 -25.86
C THR A 568 -0.17 -12.07 -25.68
N GLU A 569 -1.11 -11.34 -26.30
CA GLU A 569 -1.27 -9.88 -26.20
C GLU A 569 -2.66 -9.42 -25.74
N PHE A 570 -2.71 -8.35 -24.96
CA PHE A 570 -3.93 -7.67 -24.51
C PHE A 570 -4.31 -6.46 -25.37
N ARG A 571 -3.32 -5.74 -25.91
CA ARG A 571 -3.36 -4.48 -26.67
C ARG A 571 -4.11 -3.38 -25.91
N PRO A 572 -3.54 -2.82 -24.83
CA PRO A 572 -4.21 -1.88 -23.93
C PRO A 572 -4.65 -0.59 -24.61
N ALA A 573 -3.87 -0.11 -25.59
CA ALA A 573 -4.11 1.12 -26.32
C ALA A 573 -5.16 1.01 -27.44
N ASN A 574 -5.60 -0.21 -27.80
CA ASN A 574 -6.60 -0.37 -28.85
C ASN A 574 -7.99 0.04 -28.36
N ASP A 575 -8.78 0.56 -29.31
CA ASP A 575 -10.21 0.80 -29.12
C ASP A 575 -10.93 -0.48 -28.69
N CYS A 576 -11.84 -0.39 -27.72
CA CYS A 576 -12.70 -1.51 -27.33
C CYS A 576 -13.99 -1.51 -28.16
N THR A 577 -14.20 -2.58 -28.93
CA THR A 577 -15.39 -2.71 -29.79
C THR A 577 -16.62 -3.18 -29.00
N ARG A 578 -17.81 -2.94 -29.56
CA ARG A 578 -19.09 -3.40 -29.01
C ARG A 578 -19.17 -4.91 -28.83
N ALA A 579 -18.55 -5.69 -29.73
CA ALA A 579 -18.41 -7.13 -29.57
C ALA A 579 -17.53 -7.53 -28.39
N GLN A 580 -16.35 -6.89 -28.22
CA GLN A 580 -15.45 -7.16 -27.10
C GLN A 580 -16.11 -6.81 -25.76
N MET A 581 -16.75 -5.65 -25.68
CA MET A 581 -17.53 -5.17 -24.55
C MET A 581 -18.52 -6.23 -24.02
N VAL A 582 -19.48 -6.65 -24.84
CA VAL A 582 -20.52 -7.59 -24.39
C VAL A 582 -19.93 -8.96 -24.07
N THR A 583 -18.83 -9.34 -24.71
CA THR A 583 -18.09 -10.58 -24.42
C THR A 583 -17.44 -10.54 -23.04
N PHE A 584 -16.87 -9.40 -22.63
CA PHE A 584 -16.34 -9.24 -21.27
C PHE A 584 -17.46 -9.29 -20.22
N LEU A 585 -18.57 -8.56 -20.43
CA LEU A 585 -19.72 -8.58 -19.51
C LEU A 585 -20.31 -10.00 -19.35
N TYR A 586 -20.49 -10.71 -20.47
CA TYR A 586 -20.98 -12.09 -20.48
C TYR A 586 -20.09 -13.05 -19.68
N ARG A 587 -18.77 -12.93 -19.81
CA ARG A 587 -17.80 -13.75 -19.05
C ARG A 587 -17.72 -13.37 -17.58
N LEU A 588 -17.82 -12.07 -17.26
CA LEU A 588 -17.87 -11.58 -15.88
C LEU A 588 -19.07 -12.15 -15.12
N GLN A 589 -20.18 -12.40 -15.83
CA GLN A 589 -21.39 -13.05 -15.32
C GLN A 589 -21.35 -14.60 -15.39
N GLY A 590 -20.19 -15.21 -15.66
CA GLY A 590 -20.02 -16.66 -15.66
C GLY A 590 -20.48 -17.40 -16.93
N GLU A 591 -20.52 -16.70 -18.07
CA GLU A 591 -20.98 -17.23 -19.37
C GLU A 591 -22.40 -17.89 -19.33
N PRO A 592 -23.43 -17.21 -18.79
CA PRO A 592 -24.74 -17.79 -18.50
C PRO A 592 -25.53 -18.18 -19.76
N LYS A 593 -26.46 -19.13 -19.62
CA LYS A 593 -27.33 -19.57 -20.73
C LYS A 593 -28.19 -18.42 -21.26
N THR A 594 -28.36 -18.35 -22.58
CA THR A 594 -29.26 -17.39 -23.25
C THR A 594 -30.72 -17.84 -23.11
N LYS A 595 -31.65 -16.88 -23.08
CA LYS A 595 -33.10 -17.15 -23.16
C LYS A 595 -33.51 -17.35 -24.62
N SER A 596 -32.97 -16.52 -25.51
CA SER A 596 -33.21 -16.62 -26.95
C SER A 596 -32.32 -17.69 -27.60
N ALA A 597 -32.88 -18.44 -28.56
CA ALA A 597 -32.16 -19.48 -29.30
C ALA A 597 -31.34 -18.96 -30.50
N SER A 598 -31.60 -17.74 -30.97
CA SER A 598 -30.92 -17.13 -32.11
C SER A 598 -30.72 -15.63 -31.97
N CYS A 599 -29.69 -15.10 -32.62
CA CYS A 599 -29.45 -13.66 -32.70
C CYS A 599 -30.41 -13.02 -33.72
N LYS A 600 -31.02 -11.89 -33.35
CA LYS A 600 -31.90 -11.10 -34.25
C LYS A 600 -31.12 -10.18 -35.21
N PHE A 601 -29.81 -10.01 -35.01
CA PHE A 601 -29.00 -9.07 -35.77
C PHE A 601 -28.35 -9.74 -36.98
N THR A 602 -28.49 -9.13 -38.15
CA THR A 602 -28.01 -9.66 -39.44
C THR A 602 -26.50 -9.53 -39.63
N ASP A 603 -25.84 -8.68 -38.82
CA ASP A 603 -24.40 -8.46 -38.80
C ASP A 603 -23.66 -9.28 -37.72
N VAL A 604 -24.31 -10.31 -37.16
CA VAL A 604 -23.76 -11.19 -36.11
C VAL A 604 -23.97 -12.66 -36.50
N LYS A 605 -22.89 -13.35 -36.90
CA LYS A 605 -22.92 -14.72 -37.46
C LYS A 605 -22.79 -15.76 -36.34
N LYS A 606 -23.35 -16.96 -36.54
CA LYS A 606 -23.27 -18.09 -35.59
C LYS A 606 -21.83 -18.52 -35.25
N THR A 607 -20.89 -18.26 -36.15
CA THR A 607 -19.45 -18.54 -36.01
C THR A 607 -18.68 -17.49 -35.21
N ASP A 608 -19.28 -16.32 -34.94
CA ASP A 608 -18.60 -15.23 -34.26
C ASP A 608 -18.44 -15.52 -32.77
N TYR A 609 -17.25 -15.25 -32.21
CA TYR A 609 -16.97 -15.48 -30.78
C TYR A 609 -17.93 -14.73 -29.84
N PHE A 610 -18.55 -13.66 -30.33
CA PHE A 610 -19.50 -12.80 -29.62
C PHE A 610 -20.97 -13.16 -29.88
N TYR A 611 -21.29 -14.21 -30.66
CA TYR A 611 -22.67 -14.59 -30.98
C TYR A 611 -23.53 -14.81 -29.72
N LYS A 612 -23.09 -15.66 -28.78
CA LYS A 612 -23.77 -15.88 -27.49
C LYS A 612 -23.78 -14.63 -26.59
N PRO A 613 -22.63 -13.93 -26.37
CA PRO A 613 -22.61 -12.65 -25.65
C PRO A 613 -23.61 -11.60 -26.14
N VAL A 614 -23.79 -11.44 -27.45
CA VAL A 614 -24.75 -10.48 -28.02
C VAL A 614 -26.18 -10.89 -27.70
N ILE A 615 -26.53 -12.18 -27.87
CA ILE A 615 -27.86 -12.68 -27.54
C ILE A 615 -28.16 -12.45 -26.05
N TRP A 616 -27.24 -12.84 -25.17
CA TRP A 616 -27.40 -12.63 -23.72
C TRP A 616 -27.55 -11.14 -23.37
N ALA A 617 -26.74 -10.25 -23.94
CA ALA A 617 -26.81 -8.82 -23.66
C ALA A 617 -28.15 -8.18 -24.13
N VAL A 618 -28.81 -8.77 -25.13
CA VAL A 618 -30.18 -8.39 -25.53
C VAL A 618 -31.21 -9.00 -24.57
N ASP A 619 -31.09 -10.28 -24.21
CA ASP A 619 -32.00 -10.99 -23.29
C ASP A 619 -32.04 -10.39 -21.86
N GLN A 620 -30.98 -9.68 -21.47
CA GLN A 620 -30.87 -8.92 -20.22
C GLN A 620 -31.18 -7.41 -20.38
N GLY A 621 -31.46 -6.92 -21.59
CA GLY A 621 -31.73 -5.50 -21.84
C GLY A 621 -30.53 -4.56 -21.64
N ILE A 622 -29.30 -5.10 -21.66
CA ILE A 622 -28.05 -4.32 -21.59
C ILE A 622 -27.89 -3.49 -22.88
N THR A 623 -28.22 -4.07 -24.03
CA THR A 623 -28.15 -3.43 -25.35
C THR A 623 -29.35 -3.80 -26.23
N THR A 624 -29.79 -2.87 -27.07
CA THR A 624 -30.91 -3.06 -28.01
C THR A 624 -30.47 -3.26 -29.47
N GLY A 625 -29.22 -2.91 -29.78
CA GLY A 625 -28.66 -2.81 -31.14
C GLY A 625 -28.08 -1.42 -31.41
N VAL A 626 -27.82 -1.12 -32.68
CA VAL A 626 -27.77 0.26 -33.23
C VAL A 626 -28.97 0.55 -34.13
N SER A 627 -29.58 -0.49 -34.70
CA SER A 627 -30.88 -0.47 -35.37
C SER A 627 -31.74 -1.64 -34.86
N LYS A 628 -32.91 -1.86 -35.49
CA LYS A 628 -33.76 -3.04 -35.26
C LYS A 628 -33.02 -4.37 -35.55
N ASP A 629 -32.13 -4.37 -36.55
CA ASP A 629 -31.52 -5.54 -37.18
C ASP A 629 -29.98 -5.52 -37.25
N LYS A 630 -29.31 -4.46 -36.77
CA LYS A 630 -27.85 -4.33 -36.68
C LYS A 630 -27.37 -4.14 -35.24
N PHE A 631 -26.30 -4.85 -34.88
CA PHE A 631 -25.59 -4.66 -33.61
C PHE A 631 -24.41 -3.69 -33.71
N ASN A 632 -23.79 -3.60 -34.89
CA ASN A 632 -22.48 -3.01 -35.19
C ASN A 632 -21.36 -3.58 -34.29
N PRO A 633 -20.93 -4.84 -34.48
CA PRO A 633 -19.96 -5.50 -33.60
C PRO A 633 -18.57 -4.86 -33.60
N GLN A 634 -18.14 -4.28 -34.73
CA GLN A 634 -16.83 -3.63 -34.86
C GLN A 634 -16.83 -2.15 -34.47
N GLY A 635 -18.02 -1.55 -34.25
CA GLY A 635 -18.14 -0.18 -33.76
C GLY A 635 -17.44 -0.02 -32.40
N VAL A 636 -16.69 1.07 -32.24
CA VAL A 636 -15.99 1.42 -31.00
C VAL A 636 -17.01 1.88 -29.95
N CYS A 637 -16.91 1.37 -28.73
CA CYS A 637 -17.70 1.85 -27.60
C CYS A 637 -17.20 3.22 -27.14
N THR A 638 -18.12 4.16 -26.90
CA THR A 638 -17.78 5.41 -26.18
C THR A 638 -17.81 5.19 -24.65
N ARG A 639 -17.15 6.04 -23.88
CA ARG A 639 -17.19 6.01 -22.40
C ARG A 639 -18.61 6.02 -21.86
N ALA A 640 -19.50 6.83 -22.44
CA ALA A 640 -20.92 6.85 -22.09
C ALA A 640 -21.64 5.52 -22.34
N GLN A 641 -21.36 4.84 -23.46
CA GLN A 641 -21.92 3.52 -23.75
C GLN A 641 -21.42 2.47 -22.74
N THR A 642 -20.14 2.52 -22.35
CA THR A 642 -19.55 1.62 -21.36
C THR A 642 -20.26 1.68 -20.01
N VAL A 643 -20.35 2.86 -19.40
CA VAL A 643 -21.02 3.00 -18.08
C VAL A 643 -22.50 2.68 -18.17
N THR A 644 -23.15 2.98 -19.29
CA THR A 644 -24.56 2.61 -19.55
C THR A 644 -24.76 1.10 -19.59
N PHE A 645 -23.82 0.33 -20.16
CA PHE A 645 -23.92 -1.13 -20.18
C PHE A 645 -23.72 -1.73 -18.78
N LEU A 646 -22.77 -1.21 -18.00
CA LEU A 646 -22.54 -1.63 -16.60
C LEU A 646 -23.76 -1.34 -15.72
N TRP A 647 -24.32 -0.12 -15.81
CA TRP A 647 -25.52 0.27 -15.05
C TRP A 647 -26.74 -0.60 -15.41
N ARG A 648 -26.91 -0.96 -16.69
CA ARG A 648 -27.98 -1.87 -17.11
C ARG A 648 -27.75 -3.30 -16.63
N MET A 649 -26.51 -3.78 -16.64
CA MET A 649 -26.14 -5.09 -16.09
C MET A 649 -26.37 -5.17 -14.58
N ALA A 650 -26.19 -4.07 -13.85
CA ALA A 650 -26.56 -3.93 -12.44
C ALA A 650 -28.08 -3.86 -12.17
N GLY A 651 -28.93 -3.98 -13.19
CA GLY A 651 -30.39 -3.88 -13.06
C GLY A 651 -30.94 -2.45 -13.08
N LYS A 652 -30.17 -1.46 -13.54
CA LYS A 652 -30.52 -0.02 -13.58
C LYS A 652 -30.85 0.54 -12.18
N PRO A 653 -29.97 0.36 -11.17
CA PRO A 653 -30.21 0.86 -9.82
C PRO A 653 -30.49 2.37 -9.81
N PRO A 654 -31.30 2.88 -8.86
CA PRO A 654 -31.48 4.30 -8.68
C PRO A 654 -30.15 4.98 -8.35
N VAL A 655 -30.07 6.27 -8.70
CA VAL A 655 -28.99 7.17 -8.26
C VAL A 655 -29.45 7.81 -6.95
N GLY A 656 -28.55 8.00 -5.98
CA GLY A 656 -28.83 8.83 -4.82
C GLY A 656 -29.00 10.31 -5.18
N SER A 657 -29.14 11.16 -4.17
CA SER A 657 -29.17 12.63 -4.29
C SER A 657 -27.80 13.26 -4.66
N ALA A 658 -26.87 12.47 -5.20
CA ALA A 658 -25.52 12.91 -5.55
C ALA A 658 -25.53 14.09 -6.55
N LYS A 659 -24.91 15.20 -6.16
CA LYS A 659 -24.63 16.36 -7.03
C LYS A 659 -23.80 15.87 -8.22
N ASN A 660 -24.18 16.24 -9.44
CA ASN A 660 -23.46 15.82 -10.65
C ASN A 660 -22.04 16.42 -10.65
N PRO A 661 -20.96 15.62 -10.62
CA PRO A 661 -19.59 16.13 -10.51
C PRO A 661 -18.96 16.45 -11.87
N PHE A 662 -19.66 16.25 -12.99
CA PHE A 662 -19.11 16.41 -14.34
C PHE A 662 -19.79 17.53 -15.13
N SER A 663 -19.00 18.51 -15.56
CA SER A 663 -19.49 19.70 -16.29
C SER A 663 -20.07 19.41 -17.68
N ASP A 664 -19.65 18.31 -18.31
CA ASP A 664 -20.04 17.87 -19.65
C ASP A 664 -21.14 16.78 -19.66
N VAL A 665 -21.83 16.57 -18.53
CA VAL A 665 -22.88 15.56 -18.35
C VAL A 665 -24.20 16.24 -17.96
N LYS A 666 -25.20 16.19 -18.83
CA LYS A 666 -26.47 16.92 -18.69
C LYS A 666 -27.60 16.00 -18.27
N LYS A 667 -28.57 16.51 -17.48
CA LYS A 667 -29.76 15.74 -17.03
C LYS A 667 -30.57 15.09 -18.17
N SER A 668 -30.50 15.67 -19.38
CA SER A 668 -31.12 15.18 -20.61
C SER A 668 -30.39 14.00 -21.27
N ASP A 669 -29.14 13.73 -20.90
CA ASP A 669 -28.32 12.71 -21.57
C ASP A 669 -28.80 11.30 -21.21
N TYR A 670 -28.89 10.42 -22.20
CA TYR A 670 -29.34 9.03 -22.00
C TYR A 670 -28.46 8.25 -21.00
N PHE A 671 -27.22 8.69 -20.80
CA PHE A 671 -26.24 8.10 -19.91
C PHE A 671 -26.17 8.80 -18.54
N TYR A 672 -26.88 9.91 -18.31
CA TYR A 672 -26.80 10.72 -17.08
C TYR A 672 -26.88 9.86 -15.81
N LYS A 673 -27.95 9.08 -15.65
CA LYS A 673 -28.15 8.21 -14.48
C LYS A 673 -27.05 7.15 -14.34
N ALA A 674 -26.57 6.59 -15.44
CA ALA A 674 -25.52 5.59 -15.43
C ALA A 674 -24.16 6.19 -15.02
N THR A 675 -23.84 7.39 -15.48
CA THR A 675 -22.62 8.12 -15.13
C THR A 675 -22.63 8.54 -13.66
N LEU A 676 -23.72 9.11 -13.14
CA LEU A 676 -23.81 9.49 -11.73
C LEU A 676 -23.71 8.26 -10.82
N TRP A 677 -24.47 7.19 -11.10
CA TRP A 677 -24.37 5.93 -10.33
C TRP A 677 -22.95 5.35 -10.36
N ALA A 678 -22.30 5.32 -11.53
CA ALA A 678 -20.95 4.78 -11.63
C ALA A 678 -19.91 5.63 -10.87
N SER A 679 -20.13 6.95 -10.77
CA SER A 679 -19.31 7.85 -9.95
C SER A 679 -19.57 7.62 -8.46
N GLU A 680 -20.84 7.57 -8.05
CA GLU A 680 -21.28 7.34 -6.67
C GLU A 680 -20.73 6.02 -6.10
N LYS A 681 -20.66 4.97 -6.93
CA LYS A 681 -20.12 3.65 -6.54
C LYS A 681 -18.61 3.49 -6.78
N LYS A 682 -17.86 4.59 -6.99
CA LYS A 682 -16.41 4.63 -7.27
C LYS A 682 -15.95 3.77 -8.47
N ILE A 683 -16.88 3.33 -9.34
CA ILE A 683 -16.62 2.52 -10.55
C ILE A 683 -15.96 3.38 -11.64
N LEU A 684 -16.36 4.65 -11.71
CA LEU A 684 -15.90 5.66 -12.65
C LEU A 684 -15.19 6.79 -11.89
N ALA A 685 -14.13 7.32 -12.50
CA ALA A 685 -13.61 8.66 -12.20
C ALA A 685 -13.67 9.54 -13.46
N GLY A 686 -13.77 10.85 -13.23
CA GLY A 686 -13.66 11.87 -14.28
C GLY A 686 -12.22 12.09 -14.73
N TYR A 687 -12.01 13.18 -15.46
CA TYR A 687 -10.70 13.78 -15.72
C TYR A 687 -10.48 14.96 -14.76
N SER A 688 -9.22 15.35 -14.53
CA SER A 688 -8.84 16.46 -13.65
C SER A 688 -9.37 17.84 -14.07
N ASP A 689 -9.86 17.97 -15.32
CA ASP A 689 -10.58 19.13 -15.83
C ASP A 689 -12.08 19.16 -15.45
N GLY A 690 -12.54 18.25 -14.60
CA GLY A 690 -13.94 18.17 -14.16
C GLY A 690 -14.90 17.59 -15.20
N THR A 691 -14.40 16.92 -16.24
CA THR A 691 -15.22 16.32 -17.30
C THR A 691 -15.26 14.78 -17.25
N PHE A 692 -16.31 14.18 -17.81
CA PHE A 692 -16.44 12.74 -18.02
C PHE A 692 -15.94 12.31 -19.43
N LYS A 693 -16.00 13.20 -20.43
CA LYS A 693 -15.72 12.97 -21.86
C LYS A 693 -16.57 11.84 -22.46
N PRO A 694 -17.92 11.97 -22.46
CA PRO A 694 -18.86 10.88 -22.76
C PRO A 694 -18.70 10.28 -24.16
N GLN A 695 -18.36 11.11 -25.16
CA GLN A 695 -18.14 10.68 -26.55
C GLN A 695 -16.72 10.16 -26.81
N GLY A 696 -15.81 10.26 -25.83
CA GLY A 696 -14.47 9.71 -25.93
C GLY A 696 -14.51 8.20 -26.17
N LYS A 697 -13.69 7.73 -27.11
CA LYS A 697 -13.49 6.29 -27.38
C LYS A 697 -13.03 5.59 -26.10
N CYS A 698 -13.68 4.48 -25.75
CA CYS A 698 -13.28 3.67 -24.61
C CYS A 698 -12.18 2.69 -25.04
N LEU A 699 -10.96 2.93 -24.57
CA LEU A 699 -9.81 2.06 -24.83
C LEU A 699 -9.92 0.78 -24.00
N ARG A 700 -9.28 -0.30 -24.46
CA ARG A 700 -9.26 -1.59 -23.73
C ARG A 700 -8.71 -1.46 -22.32
N ARG A 701 -7.69 -0.62 -22.09
CA ARG A 701 -7.21 -0.28 -20.74
C ARG A 701 -8.28 0.33 -19.83
N GLN A 702 -9.08 1.26 -20.34
CA GLN A 702 -10.17 1.86 -19.56
C GLN A 702 -11.29 0.85 -19.27
N MET A 703 -11.56 -0.04 -20.23
CA MET A 703 -12.57 -1.09 -20.09
C MET A 703 -12.32 -1.99 -18.90
N VAL A 704 -11.10 -2.53 -18.77
CA VAL A 704 -10.75 -3.45 -17.70
C VAL A 704 -10.77 -2.78 -16.34
N THR A 705 -10.38 -1.51 -16.24
CA THR A 705 -10.48 -0.74 -14.99
C THR A 705 -11.92 -0.56 -14.53
N PHE A 706 -12.86 -0.22 -15.44
CA PHE A 706 -14.28 -0.13 -15.10
C PHE A 706 -14.88 -1.49 -14.71
N LEU A 707 -14.54 -2.56 -15.44
CA LEU A 707 -15.00 -3.92 -15.13
C LEU A 707 -14.44 -4.42 -13.78
N TYR A 708 -13.17 -4.11 -13.48
CA TYR A 708 -12.52 -4.44 -12.21
C TYR A 708 -13.19 -3.70 -11.04
N LYS A 709 -13.37 -2.38 -11.14
CA LYS A 709 -14.03 -1.59 -10.11
C LYS A 709 -15.49 -1.99 -9.93
N TYR A 710 -16.21 -2.30 -11.01
CA TYR A 710 -17.56 -2.87 -10.94
C TYR A 710 -17.58 -4.22 -10.19
N ASP A 711 -16.70 -5.14 -10.54
CA ASP A 711 -16.68 -6.48 -9.94
C ASP A 711 -16.25 -6.43 -8.47
N LYS A 712 -15.35 -5.50 -8.11
CA LYS A 712 -15.01 -5.16 -6.72
C LYS A 712 -16.20 -4.56 -5.97
N PHE A 713 -16.97 -3.65 -6.56
CA PHE A 713 -18.19 -3.11 -5.96
C PHE A 713 -19.28 -4.18 -5.74
N VAL A 714 -19.42 -5.16 -6.65
CA VAL A 714 -20.43 -6.23 -6.51
C VAL A 714 -20.00 -7.32 -5.52
N ASN A 715 -18.72 -7.68 -5.49
CA ASN A 715 -18.22 -8.81 -4.68
C ASN A 715 -17.58 -8.38 -3.35
N GLY A 716 -17.13 -7.14 -3.24
CA GLY A 716 -16.70 -6.51 -1.98
C GLY A 716 -17.88 -5.81 -1.33
N LYS A 717 -18.21 -6.20 -0.10
CA LYS A 717 -19.19 -5.48 0.72
C LYS A 717 -18.57 -4.16 1.19
N GLY A 718 -19.21 -3.04 0.85
CA GLY A 718 -19.06 -1.74 1.53
C GLY A 718 -17.74 -1.05 1.26
#